data_AF-K3WI12-F1
#
_entry.id   AF-K3WI12-F1
#
_cell.length_a   1.000
_cell.length_b   1.000
_cell.length_c   1.000
_cell.angle_alpha   90.00
_cell.angle_beta   90.00
_cell.angle_gamma   90.00
#
_symmetry.space_group_name_H-M   'P 1'
#
loop_
_entity.id
_entity.type
_entity.pdbx_description
1 polymer ?
#
loop_
_entity_poly.entity_id
_entity_poly.type
_entity_poly.pdbx_seq_one_letter_code
_entity_poly.pdbx_strand_id
1 'polypeptide(L)'
;MWKLLEQAAKSASANASEYVSTVQEKAQSIVATVQDEAVTILHALGTTRTGPVDEILYEEIDDYKAFLEGFEIGEHTDAISKIDEEIHDLHEQMVPLQLSYEEFWSRYFFRLHQEEEQKRREEERKQQQREQREQEEAAKAAREAELDGFDEEDDDLAQTNAVDDSTDENGAQLVGETRNDADRKAMLAWKKKAAELQKKLGAMTAQHEQEKLRLQEEKDMQYQNLCDTYEAKMTEVTMQIDDARAVGYDAGIQESETIIAIMRQAADEEIERLTQQLVRIQQEQGLPGGAEIEPGIGLGDPDSVYQLKTVLSLKTQTLATVSAEKVAVETLLLSKDEEIAALTAQLEKAKSNLQHSSQSVDSSAELNASKQANEDLMQVNSQIKQQLEAAKTQLLAHQSPSAPSASPDSQANAVEETRKEIELWRIRALKMKKAKELIETELQALKTQNAQSAPEREQELLVKVAALEQQRDHLLAEVKASFANGIAEGEAKSRTQIDELTQKCADAVTKLAAAEEDGYQRGFTAGKSESEVQLHKLQEEATRAYDTGYEASAVVSQREIDLLRTEIAVLRAGTAATEMTDSEAEPDIIWGDPVPVLGEEFSDTDAVSASIDNLPRDTTAANWDLKSSASEDAPRDDWGEW
;
A
#
# COMPACT_ATOMS: atom_id res chain seq x y z
N MET A 1 10.29 66.04 -35.20
CA MET A 1 9.51 64.85 -35.61
C MET A 1 10.42 63.64 -35.85
N TRP A 2 11.40 63.67 -36.76
CA TRP A 2 12.33 62.53 -36.96
C TRP A 2 13.12 62.15 -35.69
N LYS A 3 13.68 63.12 -34.96
CA LYS A 3 14.32 62.87 -33.65
C LYS A 3 13.40 62.24 -32.61
N LEU A 4 12.10 62.54 -32.63
CA LEU A 4 11.11 61.96 -31.72
C LEU A 4 10.80 60.50 -32.08
N LEU A 5 10.70 60.19 -33.39
CA LEU A 5 10.55 58.81 -33.86
C LEU A 5 11.80 57.98 -33.59
N GLU A 6 12.98 58.56 -33.76
CA GLU A 6 14.25 57.90 -33.41
C GLU A 6 14.33 57.63 -31.89
N GLN A 7 13.86 58.56 -31.07
CA GLN A 7 13.83 58.40 -29.61
C GLN A 7 12.79 57.36 -29.18
N ALA A 8 11.62 57.31 -29.82
CA ALA A 8 10.59 56.29 -29.58
C ALA A 8 11.02 54.89 -30.06
N ALA A 9 11.75 54.80 -31.18
CA ALA A 9 12.32 53.53 -31.63
C ALA A 9 13.42 53.04 -30.68
N LYS A 10 14.26 53.95 -30.18
CA LYS A 10 15.27 53.63 -29.17
C LYS A 10 14.64 53.20 -27.84
N SER A 11 13.56 53.85 -27.39
CA SER A 11 12.85 53.42 -26.18
C SER A 11 12.13 52.09 -26.36
N ALA A 12 11.50 51.84 -27.51
CA ALA A 12 10.86 50.56 -27.80
C ALA A 12 11.88 49.42 -27.87
N SER A 13 13.06 49.67 -28.46
CA SER A 13 14.17 48.71 -28.49
C SER A 13 14.77 48.46 -27.11
N ALA A 14 14.86 49.50 -26.27
CA ALA A 14 15.33 49.34 -24.89
C ALA A 14 14.34 48.49 -24.07
N ASN A 15 13.04 48.79 -24.16
CA ASN A 15 12.01 48.03 -23.45
C ASN A 15 11.92 46.57 -23.94
N ALA A 16 12.09 46.33 -25.25
CA ALA A 16 12.14 44.97 -25.79
C ALA A 16 13.38 44.21 -25.29
N SER A 17 14.54 44.88 -25.19
CA SER A 17 15.76 44.29 -24.63
C SER A 17 15.60 43.95 -23.14
N GLU A 18 14.92 44.80 -22.38
CA GLU A 18 14.64 44.57 -20.96
C GLU A 18 13.69 43.39 -20.77
N TYR A 19 12.64 43.28 -21.61
CA TYR A 19 11.74 42.13 -21.60
C TYR A 19 12.44 40.81 -21.96
N VAL A 20 13.38 40.82 -22.92
CA VAL A 20 14.19 39.65 -23.24
C VAL A 20 15.09 39.26 -22.06
N SER A 21 15.67 40.25 -21.36
CA SER A 21 16.49 40.02 -20.17
C SER A 21 15.68 39.39 -19.04
N THR A 22 14.47 39.89 -18.75
CA THR A 22 13.62 39.35 -17.67
C THR A 22 13.10 37.94 -17.99
N VAL A 23 12.76 37.66 -19.25
CA VAL A 23 12.40 36.30 -19.69
C VAL A 23 13.60 35.36 -19.56
N GLN A 24 14.80 35.82 -19.91
CA GLN A 24 16.02 35.03 -19.78
C GLN A 24 16.37 34.75 -18.31
N GLU A 25 16.24 35.73 -17.41
CA GLU A 25 16.44 35.54 -15.97
C GLU A 25 15.41 34.57 -15.37
N LYS A 26 14.13 34.69 -15.75
CA LYS A 26 13.09 33.73 -15.32
C LYS A 26 13.37 32.32 -15.82
N ALA A 27 13.81 32.17 -17.07
CA ALA A 27 14.18 30.87 -17.60
C ALA A 27 15.38 30.26 -16.86
N GLN A 28 16.40 31.07 -16.53
CA GLN A 28 17.54 30.62 -15.74
C GLN A 28 17.14 30.25 -14.31
N SER A 29 16.23 31.02 -13.69
CA SER A 29 15.68 30.71 -12.37
C SER A 29 14.94 29.37 -12.36
N ILE A 30 14.11 29.08 -13.37
CA ILE A 30 13.39 27.81 -13.49
C ILE A 30 14.37 26.64 -13.68
N VAL A 31 15.42 26.82 -14.49
CA VAL A 31 16.44 25.79 -14.68
C VAL A 31 17.18 25.50 -13.37
N ALA A 32 17.48 26.54 -12.58
CA ALA A 32 18.11 26.38 -11.27
C ALA A 32 17.20 25.63 -10.29
N THR A 33 15.92 25.97 -10.17
CA THR A 33 14.99 25.22 -9.30
C THR A 33 14.80 23.78 -9.73
N VAL A 34 14.66 23.51 -11.04
CA VAL A 34 14.56 22.13 -11.55
C VAL A 34 15.84 21.35 -11.28
N GLN A 35 17.02 21.99 -11.35
CA GLN A 35 18.28 21.37 -10.98
C GLN A 35 18.35 21.06 -9.48
N ASP A 36 17.95 22.00 -8.61
CA ASP A 36 17.93 21.80 -7.16
C ASP A 36 16.93 20.71 -6.75
N GLU A 37 15.75 20.66 -7.36
CA GLU A 37 14.77 19.58 -7.16
C GLU A 37 15.30 18.23 -7.67
N ALA A 38 15.93 18.20 -8.85
CA ALA A 38 16.54 16.99 -9.37
C ALA A 38 17.68 16.49 -8.47
N VAL A 39 18.49 17.39 -7.91
CA VAL A 39 19.53 17.07 -6.91
C VAL A 39 18.89 16.56 -5.63
N THR A 40 17.80 17.17 -5.16
CA THR A 40 17.07 16.74 -3.96
C THR A 40 16.46 15.35 -4.16
N ILE A 41 15.89 15.07 -5.33
CA ILE A 41 15.34 13.74 -5.69
C ILE A 41 16.48 12.72 -5.85
N LEU A 42 17.60 13.09 -6.48
CA LEU A 42 18.79 12.22 -6.55
C LEU A 42 19.39 11.96 -5.17
N HIS A 43 19.36 12.94 -4.27
CA HIS A 43 19.78 12.76 -2.89
C HIS A 43 18.81 11.81 -2.18
N ALA A 44 17.50 12.04 -2.27
CA ALA A 44 16.47 11.18 -1.67
C ALA A 44 16.51 9.74 -2.21
N LEU A 45 16.75 9.56 -3.50
CA LEU A 45 16.92 8.24 -4.14
C LEU A 45 18.29 7.63 -3.80
N GLY A 46 19.34 8.44 -3.72
CA GLY A 46 20.69 8.03 -3.34
C GLY A 46 20.87 7.71 -1.86
N THR A 47 20.06 8.27 -0.97
CA THR A 47 20.01 7.99 0.47
C THR A 47 19.19 6.75 0.83
N THR A 48 18.71 5.99 -0.17
CA THR A 48 18.27 4.59 0.08
C THR A 48 19.43 3.60 0.12
N ARG A 49 20.68 4.08 0.25
CA ARG A 49 21.67 3.31 0.99
C ARG A 49 21.17 3.27 2.44
N THR A 50 20.34 2.28 2.76
CA THR A 50 20.20 1.72 4.10
C THR A 50 21.46 0.89 4.37
N GLY A 51 22.58 1.58 4.52
CA GLY A 51 23.83 0.98 4.92
C GLY A 51 23.91 0.90 6.44
N PRO A 52 24.71 -0.02 6.99
CA PRO A 52 24.89 -0.13 8.44
C PRO A 52 25.53 1.11 9.08
N VAL A 53 25.98 2.08 8.28
CA VAL A 53 26.64 3.34 8.71
C VAL A 53 26.08 4.53 7.93
N ASP A 54 24.76 4.69 7.98
CA ASP A 54 24.08 5.80 7.31
C ASP A 54 24.30 7.15 7.98
N GLU A 55 23.98 8.21 7.24
CA GLU A 55 23.82 9.53 7.82
C GLU A 55 22.72 9.50 8.88
N ILE A 56 23.03 10.12 10.02
CA ILE A 56 22.08 10.26 11.12
C ILE A 56 21.08 11.32 10.71
N LEU A 57 19.81 10.94 10.65
CA LEU A 57 18.75 11.85 10.25
C LEU A 57 18.56 12.94 11.31
N TYR A 58 18.09 14.12 10.91
CA TYR A 58 17.90 15.24 11.83
C TYR A 58 17.05 14.90 13.06
N GLU A 59 16.09 13.98 12.91
CA GLU A 59 15.21 13.50 13.97
C GLU A 59 15.92 12.59 15.00
N GLU A 60 17.01 11.95 14.60
CA GLU A 60 17.77 10.98 15.41
C GLU A 60 18.99 11.61 16.11
N ILE A 61 19.27 12.89 15.84
CA ILE A 61 20.46 13.58 16.33
C ILE A 61 20.52 13.58 17.86
N ASP A 62 19.39 13.77 18.52
CA ASP A 62 19.35 13.85 19.99
C ASP A 62 19.53 12.46 20.64
N ASP A 63 18.93 11.42 20.07
CA ASP A 63 19.15 10.03 20.50
C ASP A 63 20.59 9.60 20.28
N TYR A 64 21.21 9.99 19.16
CA TYR A 64 22.61 9.72 18.89
C TYR A 64 23.54 10.40 19.89
N LYS A 65 23.26 11.66 20.25
CA LYS A 65 24.04 12.36 21.28
C LYS A 65 23.91 11.68 22.64
N ALA A 66 22.69 11.27 23.01
CA ALA A 66 22.46 10.54 24.26
C ALA A 66 23.20 9.20 24.28
N PHE A 67 23.24 8.49 23.15
CA PHE A 67 24.04 7.27 22.98
C PHE A 67 25.54 7.55 23.13
N LEU A 68 26.06 8.59 22.48
CA LEU A 68 27.46 8.99 22.56
C LEU A 68 27.92 9.34 23.99
N GLU A 69 27.04 9.85 24.85
CA GLU A 69 27.39 10.15 26.26
C GLU A 69 27.76 8.90 27.07
N GLY A 70 27.27 7.72 26.68
CA GLY A 70 27.56 6.44 27.33
C GLY A 70 28.41 5.47 26.50
N PHE A 71 28.75 5.83 25.27
CA PHE A 71 29.46 4.96 24.34
C PHE A 71 30.96 5.29 24.29
N GLU A 72 31.80 4.34 24.68
CA GLU A 72 33.25 4.42 24.54
C GLU A 72 33.76 3.35 23.57
N ILE A 73 34.36 3.76 22.45
CA ILE A 73 34.85 2.83 21.42
C ILE A 73 35.87 1.82 21.94
N GLY A 74 36.64 2.18 22.97
CA GLY A 74 37.63 1.31 23.59
C GLY A 74 37.03 0.03 24.17
N GLU A 75 35.81 0.11 24.72
CA GLU A 75 35.11 -1.05 25.28
C GLU A 75 34.61 -2.03 24.20
N HIS A 76 34.40 -1.52 22.98
CA HIS A 76 33.90 -2.28 21.85
C HIS A 76 34.99 -2.82 20.92
N THR A 77 36.28 -2.65 21.24
CA THR A 77 37.41 -3.11 20.39
C THR A 77 37.35 -4.62 20.09
N ASP A 78 37.00 -5.43 21.09
CA ASP A 78 36.86 -6.89 20.92
C ASP A 78 35.65 -7.25 20.05
N ALA A 79 34.57 -6.46 20.14
CA ALA A 79 33.40 -6.62 19.29
C ALA A 79 33.76 -6.27 17.85
N ILE A 80 34.45 -5.14 17.63
CA ILE A 80 34.92 -4.70 16.31
C ILE A 80 35.72 -5.79 15.60
N SER A 81 36.60 -6.50 16.31
CA SER A 81 37.41 -7.58 15.72
C SER A 81 36.62 -8.81 15.24
N LYS A 82 35.35 -8.93 15.64
CA LYS A 82 34.46 -10.05 15.35
C LYS A 82 33.35 -9.69 14.36
N ILE A 83 33.26 -8.43 13.96
CA ILE A 83 32.24 -7.98 13.00
C ILE A 83 32.54 -8.58 11.63
N ASP A 84 31.49 -8.79 10.84
CA ASP A 84 31.57 -9.35 9.49
C ASP A 84 32.51 -8.55 8.58
N GLU A 85 33.19 -9.26 7.67
CA GLU A 85 34.17 -8.69 6.74
C GLU A 85 33.58 -7.56 5.88
N GLU A 86 32.29 -7.62 5.56
CA GLU A 86 31.59 -6.59 4.77
C GLU A 86 31.60 -5.20 5.44
N ILE A 87 31.49 -5.15 6.77
CA ILE A 87 31.56 -3.88 7.52
C ILE A 87 32.99 -3.37 7.59
N HIS A 88 33.97 -4.28 7.68
CA HIS A 88 35.38 -3.93 7.61
C HIS A 88 35.77 -3.35 6.26
N ASP A 89 35.26 -3.90 5.17
CA ASP A 89 35.45 -3.37 3.81
C ASP A 89 34.82 -1.97 3.68
N LEU A 90 33.62 -1.77 4.25
CA LEU A 90 32.97 -0.45 4.27
C LEU A 90 33.76 0.56 5.09
N HIS A 91 34.28 0.15 6.25
CA HIS A 91 35.15 0.94 7.10
C HIS A 91 36.42 1.37 6.36
N GLU A 92 37.11 0.44 5.68
CA GLU A 92 38.32 0.73 4.91
C GLU A 92 38.05 1.71 3.76
N GLN A 93 36.86 1.67 3.16
CA GLN A 93 36.45 2.61 2.12
C GLN A 93 36.10 4.00 2.66
N MET A 94 35.36 4.09 3.78
CA MET A 94 34.79 5.36 4.25
C MET A 94 35.69 6.15 5.19
N VAL A 95 36.46 5.48 6.05
CA VAL A 95 37.28 6.16 7.08
C VAL A 95 38.43 7.00 6.50
N PRO A 96 39.09 6.61 5.39
CA PRO A 96 40.09 7.47 4.77
C PRO A 96 39.52 8.70 4.03
N LEU A 97 38.23 8.68 3.66
CA LEU A 97 37.64 9.64 2.73
C LEU A 97 36.62 10.60 3.36
N GLN A 98 35.77 10.13 4.28
CA GLN A 98 34.55 10.84 4.68
C GLN A 98 34.30 10.90 6.20
N LEU A 99 34.72 9.89 6.96
CA LEU A 99 34.42 9.80 8.40
C LEU A 99 35.70 9.53 9.21
N SER A 100 35.75 9.98 10.45
CA SER A 100 36.81 9.52 11.36
C SER A 100 36.56 8.07 11.80
N TYR A 101 37.62 7.36 12.22
CA TYR A 101 37.51 5.98 12.74
C TYR A 101 36.46 5.90 13.86
N GLU A 102 36.52 6.83 14.81
CA GLU A 102 35.61 6.88 15.95
C GLU A 102 34.17 7.14 15.50
N GLU A 103 33.97 8.10 14.59
CA GLU A 103 32.64 8.44 14.08
C GLU A 103 31.98 7.30 13.31
N PHE A 104 32.74 6.57 12.48
CA PHE A 104 32.22 5.41 11.74
C PHE A 104 31.67 4.35 12.70
N TRP A 105 32.47 3.96 13.70
CA TRP A 105 32.06 2.92 14.64
C TRP A 105 30.96 3.40 15.58
N SER A 106 30.98 4.67 16.02
CA SER A 106 29.89 5.24 16.80
C SER A 106 28.56 5.21 16.05
N ARG A 107 28.55 5.53 14.75
CA ARG A 107 27.36 5.43 13.91
C ARG A 107 26.91 3.98 13.73
N TYR A 108 27.84 3.06 13.48
CA TYR A 108 27.55 1.64 13.34
C TYR A 108 26.89 1.05 14.61
N PHE A 109 27.52 1.26 15.77
CA PHE A 109 26.99 0.74 17.04
C PHE A 109 25.71 1.44 17.46
N PHE A 110 25.50 2.71 17.08
CA PHE A 110 24.22 3.38 17.27
C PHE A 110 23.10 2.73 16.46
N ARG A 111 23.34 2.38 15.19
CA ARG A 111 22.37 1.65 14.36
C ARG A 111 22.06 0.28 14.95
N LEU A 112 23.09 -0.45 15.38
CA LEU A 112 22.91 -1.73 16.07
C LEU A 112 22.09 -1.59 17.37
N HIS A 113 22.35 -0.54 18.16
CA HIS A 113 21.58 -0.23 19.37
C HIS A 113 20.11 0.09 19.05
N GLN A 114 19.84 0.85 17.99
CA GLN A 114 18.47 1.11 17.55
C GLN A 114 17.73 -0.18 17.16
N GLU A 115 18.37 -1.07 16.41
CA GLU A 115 17.79 -2.36 16.03
C GLU A 115 17.47 -3.22 17.27
N GLU A 116 18.39 -3.27 18.24
CA GLU A 116 18.18 -4.00 19.49
C GLU A 116 17.04 -3.40 20.32
N GLU A 117 16.95 -2.07 20.40
CA GLU A 117 15.88 -1.38 21.11
C GLU A 117 14.51 -1.51 20.42
N GLN A 118 14.48 -1.51 19.08
CA GLN A 118 13.28 -1.82 18.31
C GLN A 118 12.82 -3.27 18.55
N LYS A 119 13.76 -4.22 18.51
CA LYS A 119 13.47 -5.62 18.80
C LYS A 119 12.95 -5.82 20.22
N ARG A 120 13.55 -5.13 21.21
CA ARG A 120 13.06 -5.13 22.60
C ARG A 120 11.63 -4.59 22.70
N ARG A 121 11.34 -3.45 22.05
CA ARG A 121 9.98 -2.88 21.98
C ARG A 121 8.98 -3.81 21.31
N GLU A 122 9.40 -4.52 20.26
CA GLU A 122 8.55 -5.50 19.59
C GLU A 122 8.28 -6.73 20.46
N GLU A 123 9.30 -7.24 21.16
CA GLU A 123 9.17 -8.33 22.13
C GLU A 123 8.25 -7.96 23.29
N GLU A 124 8.36 -6.74 23.82
CA GLU A 124 7.44 -6.19 24.83
C GLU A 124 6.00 -6.12 24.30
N ARG A 125 5.80 -5.63 23.07
CA ARG A 125 4.47 -5.59 22.44
C ARG A 125 3.91 -7.00 22.25
N LYS A 126 4.73 -7.96 21.85
CA LYS A 126 4.36 -9.37 21.70
C LYS A 126 4.03 -10.02 23.04
N GLN A 127 4.76 -9.67 24.09
CA GLN A 127 4.48 -10.12 25.45
C GLN A 127 3.16 -9.54 25.97
N GLN A 128 2.91 -8.25 25.75
CA GLN A 128 1.62 -7.62 26.08
C GLN A 128 0.46 -8.27 25.32
N GLN A 129 0.63 -8.62 24.04
CA GLN A 129 -0.38 -9.36 23.29
C GLN A 129 -0.62 -10.76 23.84
N ARG A 130 0.43 -11.46 24.29
CA ARG A 130 0.28 -12.76 24.96
C ARG A 130 -0.48 -12.63 26.27
N GLU A 131 -0.15 -11.65 27.10
CA GLU A 131 -0.86 -11.39 28.36
C GLU A 131 -2.32 -11.00 28.12
N GLN A 132 -2.62 -10.19 27.10
CA GLN A 132 -4.00 -9.88 26.71
C GLN A 132 -4.76 -11.12 26.25
N ARG A 133 -4.12 -11.99 25.46
CA ARG A 133 -4.74 -13.25 25.00
C ARG A 133 -4.99 -14.21 26.16
N GLU A 134 -4.06 -14.31 27.11
CA GLU A 134 -4.23 -15.12 28.32
C GLU A 134 -5.36 -14.56 29.21
N GLN A 135 -5.48 -13.24 29.34
CA GLN A 135 -6.60 -12.61 30.04
C GLN A 135 -7.95 -12.86 29.35
N GLU A 136 -8.01 -12.78 28.02
CA GLU A 136 -9.22 -13.07 27.26
C GLU A 136 -9.62 -14.55 27.38
N GLU A 137 -8.65 -15.46 27.29
CA GLU A 137 -8.88 -16.90 27.47
C GLU A 137 -9.34 -17.22 28.90
N ALA A 138 -8.74 -16.59 29.91
CA ALA A 138 -9.20 -16.70 31.30
C ALA A 138 -10.62 -16.15 31.49
N ALA A 139 -10.96 -15.01 30.86
CA ALA A 139 -12.30 -14.45 30.90
C ALA A 139 -13.33 -15.33 30.20
N LYS A 140 -12.94 -15.96 29.07
CA LYS A 140 -13.77 -16.93 28.35
C LYS A 140 -13.99 -18.19 29.19
N ALA A 141 -12.95 -18.74 29.80
CA ALA A 141 -13.06 -19.89 30.68
C ALA A 141 -13.95 -19.61 31.91
N ALA A 142 -13.87 -18.41 32.49
CA ALA A 142 -14.77 -17.99 33.56
C ALA A 142 -16.24 -17.92 33.10
N ARG A 143 -16.49 -17.44 31.88
CA ARG A 143 -17.83 -17.37 31.29
C ARG A 143 -18.40 -18.76 30.95
N GLU A 144 -17.57 -19.69 30.49
CA GLU A 144 -17.97 -21.09 30.26
C GLU A 144 -18.28 -21.80 31.59
N ALA A 145 -17.50 -21.57 32.65
CA ALA A 145 -17.76 -22.11 33.98
C ALA A 145 -19.07 -21.58 34.62
N GLU A 146 -19.49 -20.36 34.28
CA GLU A 146 -20.77 -19.79 34.72
C GLU A 146 -21.97 -20.39 33.96
N LEU A 147 -21.77 -20.81 32.70
CA LEU A 147 -22.82 -21.41 31.86
C LEU A 147 -23.10 -22.88 32.24
N ASP A 148 -22.08 -23.61 32.71
CA ASP A 148 -22.16 -25.03 33.08
C ASP A 148 -22.87 -25.26 34.44
N GLY A 149 -23.18 -24.19 35.18
CA GLY A 149 -23.87 -24.26 36.48
C GLY A 149 -25.41 -24.27 36.41
N PHE A 150 -26.01 -24.35 35.21
CA PHE A 150 -27.45 -24.12 35.04
C PHE A 150 -28.25 -25.31 34.46
N ASP A 151 -27.65 -26.49 34.27
CA ASP A 151 -28.29 -27.58 33.51
C ASP A 151 -28.17 -28.99 34.14
N GLU A 152 -28.19 -29.09 35.48
CA GLU A 152 -28.22 -30.39 36.20
C GLU A 152 -29.38 -30.50 37.23
N GLU A 153 -30.57 -30.00 36.89
CA GLU A 153 -31.80 -30.35 37.63
C GLU A 153 -32.95 -30.60 36.64
N ASP A 154 -32.96 -31.71 35.89
CA ASP A 154 -34.18 -32.40 35.38
C ASP A 154 -33.84 -33.53 34.37
N ASP A 155 -33.29 -34.69 34.79
CA ASP A 155 -33.50 -35.93 33.99
C ASP A 155 -33.34 -37.26 34.78
N ASP A 156 -33.77 -37.30 36.03
CA ASP A 156 -33.67 -38.49 36.91
C ASP A 156 -35.01 -39.24 37.07
N LEU A 157 -35.74 -39.50 35.98
CA LEU A 157 -37.00 -40.25 36.03
C LEU A 157 -37.21 -41.25 34.88
N ALA A 158 -36.23 -42.09 34.53
CA ALA A 158 -36.52 -43.27 33.71
C ALA A 158 -35.47 -44.40 33.77
N GLN A 159 -35.41 -45.17 34.87
CA GLN A 159 -35.11 -46.61 34.78
C GLN A 159 -35.30 -47.33 36.12
N THR A 160 -36.50 -47.87 36.32
CA THR A 160 -36.73 -48.95 37.28
C THR A 160 -37.43 -50.11 36.57
N ASN A 161 -36.96 -51.32 36.87
CA ASN A 161 -37.59 -52.64 36.71
C ASN A 161 -37.25 -53.44 35.44
N ALA A 162 -36.24 -54.29 35.56
CA ALA A 162 -36.33 -55.67 35.08
C ALA A 162 -35.59 -56.58 36.08
N VAL A 163 -36.41 -57.25 36.89
CA VAL A 163 -36.05 -58.26 37.89
C VAL A 163 -35.97 -59.62 37.18
N ASP A 164 -34.85 -60.31 37.39
CA ASP A 164 -34.72 -61.73 37.76
C ASP A 164 -35.67 -62.75 37.09
N ASP A 165 -35.12 -63.65 36.26
CA ASP A 165 -35.49 -65.07 36.37
C ASP A 165 -34.41 -66.00 35.78
N SER A 166 -34.13 -67.02 36.57
CA SER A 166 -33.28 -68.20 36.44
C SER A 166 -33.11 -68.83 35.04
N THR A 167 -31.91 -69.35 34.74
CA THR A 167 -31.66 -70.81 34.65
C THR A 167 -30.16 -71.12 34.48
N ASP A 168 -29.64 -71.96 35.37
CA ASP A 168 -28.38 -72.69 35.23
C ASP A 168 -28.37 -73.58 33.97
N GLU A 169 -27.16 -73.88 33.47
CA GLU A 169 -26.79 -74.77 32.35
C GLU A 169 -26.32 -74.07 31.06
N ASN A 170 -25.11 -73.47 31.07
CA ASN A 170 -24.20 -73.42 29.91
C ASN A 170 -22.81 -72.81 30.24
N GLY A 171 -22.01 -73.53 31.02
CA GLY A 171 -20.66 -73.10 31.44
C GLY A 171 -19.58 -73.07 30.34
N ALA A 172 -19.91 -73.35 29.07
CA ALA A 172 -18.94 -73.40 27.97
C ALA A 172 -19.11 -72.28 26.93
N GLN A 173 -20.17 -71.46 27.00
CA GLN A 173 -20.39 -70.31 26.10
C GLN A 173 -19.90 -68.96 26.66
N LEU A 174 -19.69 -68.86 27.98
CA LEU A 174 -19.33 -67.61 28.68
C LEU A 174 -17.92 -67.07 28.35
N VAL A 175 -17.01 -67.93 27.89
CA VAL A 175 -15.64 -67.54 27.51
C VAL A 175 -15.60 -66.89 26.10
N GLY A 176 -16.59 -67.17 25.25
CA GLY A 176 -16.75 -66.52 23.95
C GLY A 176 -17.30 -65.10 24.04
N GLU A 177 -18.25 -64.87 24.96
CA GLU A 177 -18.88 -63.54 25.14
C GLU A 177 -17.94 -62.52 25.78
N THR A 178 -17.11 -62.93 26.73
CA THR A 178 -16.11 -62.04 27.35
C THR A 178 -15.03 -61.58 26.37
N ARG A 179 -14.67 -62.41 25.38
CA ARG A 179 -13.74 -62.05 24.30
C ARG A 179 -14.38 -61.08 23.31
N ASN A 180 -15.65 -61.31 22.94
CA ASN A 180 -16.42 -60.40 22.10
C ASN A 180 -16.65 -59.03 22.76
N ASP A 181 -16.78 -58.98 24.09
CA ASP A 181 -16.91 -57.74 24.85
C ASP A 181 -15.60 -56.94 24.92
N ALA A 182 -14.45 -57.61 25.03
CA ALA A 182 -13.15 -56.97 24.95
C ALA A 182 -12.92 -56.34 23.56
N ASP A 183 -13.24 -57.07 22.49
CA ASP A 183 -13.14 -56.58 21.12
C ASP A 183 -14.11 -55.41 20.86
N ARG A 184 -15.33 -55.46 21.41
CA ARG A 184 -16.30 -54.36 21.32
C ARG A 184 -15.81 -53.11 22.06
N LYS A 185 -15.21 -53.25 23.24
CA LYS A 185 -14.62 -52.13 23.99
C LYS A 185 -13.42 -51.53 23.25
N ALA A 186 -12.55 -52.37 22.69
CA ALA A 186 -11.42 -51.91 21.88
C ALA A 186 -11.91 -51.14 20.63
N MET A 187 -12.92 -51.66 19.93
CA MET A 187 -13.52 -50.98 18.78
C MET A 187 -14.12 -49.61 19.16
N LEU A 188 -14.83 -49.52 20.28
CA LEU A 188 -15.38 -48.25 20.77
C LEU A 188 -14.27 -47.26 21.17
N ALA A 189 -13.19 -47.73 21.79
CA ALA A 189 -12.03 -46.89 22.11
C ALA A 189 -11.35 -46.36 20.85
N TRP A 190 -11.17 -47.19 19.82
CA TRP A 190 -10.63 -46.77 18.52
C TRP A 190 -11.56 -45.77 17.81
N LYS A 191 -12.87 -46.00 17.83
CA LYS A 191 -13.86 -45.07 17.26
C LYS A 191 -13.82 -43.71 17.97
N LYS A 192 -13.70 -43.71 19.30
CA LYS A 192 -13.54 -42.47 20.10
C LYS A 192 -12.25 -41.74 19.72
N LYS A 193 -11.12 -42.46 19.65
CA LYS A 193 -9.82 -41.88 19.28
C LYS A 193 -9.81 -41.34 17.84
N ALA A 194 -10.46 -42.02 16.90
CA ALA A 194 -10.63 -41.55 15.54
C ALA A 194 -11.47 -40.25 15.48
N ALA A 195 -12.56 -40.17 16.24
CA ALA A 195 -13.36 -38.96 16.35
C ALA A 195 -12.59 -37.79 16.98
N GLU A 196 -11.77 -38.06 18.00
CA GLU A 196 -10.88 -37.05 18.61
C GLU A 196 -9.83 -36.53 17.62
N LEU A 197 -9.20 -37.40 16.83
CA LEU A 197 -8.25 -37.00 15.79
C LEU A 197 -8.95 -36.20 14.67
N GLN A 198 -10.13 -36.62 14.25
CA GLN A 198 -10.93 -35.88 13.27
C GLN A 198 -11.31 -34.48 13.78
N LYS A 199 -11.68 -34.36 15.08
CA LYS A 199 -11.94 -33.07 15.72
C LYS A 199 -10.69 -32.19 15.77
N LYS A 200 -9.52 -32.77 16.12
CA LYS A 200 -8.24 -32.04 16.12
C LYS A 200 -7.84 -31.58 14.72
N LEU A 201 -8.03 -32.40 13.70
CA LEU A 201 -7.74 -32.05 12.32
C LEU A 201 -8.66 -30.93 11.83
N GLY A 202 -9.96 -30.99 12.16
CA GLY A 202 -10.90 -29.89 11.88
C GLY A 202 -10.52 -28.58 12.57
N ALA A 203 -10.08 -28.63 13.83
CA ALA A 203 -9.62 -27.44 14.56
C ALA A 203 -8.34 -26.82 13.96
N MET A 204 -7.37 -27.66 13.57
CA MET A 204 -6.15 -27.20 12.88
C MET A 204 -6.47 -26.55 11.52
N THR A 205 -7.36 -27.15 10.73
CA THR A 205 -7.78 -26.56 9.45
C THR A 205 -8.49 -25.21 9.65
N ALA A 206 -9.41 -25.12 10.61
CA ALA A 206 -10.09 -23.87 10.93
C ALA A 206 -9.13 -22.78 11.41
N GLN A 207 -8.13 -23.15 12.23
CA GLN A 207 -7.10 -22.21 12.68
C GLN A 207 -6.25 -21.70 11.52
N HIS A 208 -5.86 -22.57 10.58
CA HIS A 208 -5.09 -22.18 9.40
C HIS A 208 -5.90 -21.27 8.46
N GLU A 209 -7.20 -21.54 8.29
CA GLU A 209 -8.10 -20.66 7.52
C GLU A 209 -8.26 -19.28 8.19
N GLN A 210 -8.40 -19.25 9.52
CA GLN A 210 -8.45 -18.00 10.29
C GLN A 210 -7.16 -17.19 10.17
N GLU A 211 -5.99 -17.84 10.23
CA GLU A 211 -4.69 -17.18 10.07
C GLU A 211 -4.51 -16.63 8.65
N LYS A 212 -4.96 -17.38 7.64
CA LYS A 212 -4.98 -16.92 6.24
C LYS A 212 -5.87 -15.69 6.05
N LEU A 213 -7.06 -15.67 6.66
CA LEU A 213 -7.95 -14.51 6.64
C LEU A 213 -7.30 -13.31 7.33
N ARG A 214 -6.69 -13.50 8.50
CA ARG A 214 -6.00 -12.42 9.23
C ARG A 214 -4.85 -11.82 8.42
N LEU A 215 -4.08 -12.66 7.73
CA LEU A 215 -2.98 -12.21 6.87
C LEU A 215 -3.49 -11.49 5.62
N GLN A 216 -4.66 -11.88 5.11
CA GLN A 216 -5.33 -11.16 4.02
C GLN A 216 -5.83 -9.78 4.49
N GLU A 217 -6.50 -9.70 5.64
CA GLU A 217 -6.94 -8.44 6.25
C GLU A 217 -5.76 -7.49 6.53
N GLU A 218 -4.63 -8.02 6.99
CA GLU A 218 -3.41 -7.23 7.20
C GLU A 218 -2.86 -6.65 5.89
N LYS A 219 -2.85 -7.44 4.81
CA LYS A 219 -2.46 -6.96 3.47
C LYS A 219 -3.42 -5.90 2.96
N ASP A 220 -4.73 -6.10 3.13
CA ASP A 220 -5.74 -5.14 2.69
C ASP A 220 -5.63 -3.82 3.47
N MET A 221 -5.33 -3.87 4.79
CA MET A 221 -5.00 -2.68 5.57
C MET A 221 -3.71 -1.99 5.10
N GLN A 222 -2.68 -2.74 4.73
CA GLN A 222 -1.44 -2.14 4.18
C GLN A 222 -1.70 -1.44 2.85
N TYR A 223 -2.49 -2.04 1.96
CA TYR A 223 -2.89 -1.39 0.71
C TYR A 223 -3.74 -0.15 0.95
N GLN A 224 -4.68 -0.20 1.90
CA GLN A 224 -5.49 0.97 2.26
C GLN A 224 -4.61 2.11 2.80
N ASN A 225 -3.70 1.82 3.73
CA ASN A 225 -2.78 2.82 4.28
C ASN A 225 -1.87 3.43 3.19
N LEU A 226 -1.45 2.63 2.20
CA LEU A 226 -0.67 3.12 1.07
C LEU A 226 -1.50 4.05 0.19
N CYS A 227 -2.76 3.69 -0.13
CA CYS A 227 -3.69 4.54 -0.86
C CYS A 227 -3.92 5.87 -0.12
N ASP A 228 -4.22 5.83 1.18
CA ASP A 228 -4.45 7.02 2.00
C ASP A 228 -3.21 7.93 2.03
N THR A 229 -2.01 7.34 2.09
CA THR A 229 -0.73 8.09 2.02
C THR A 229 -0.53 8.75 0.65
N TYR A 230 -0.85 8.07 -0.44
CA TYR A 230 -0.79 8.65 -1.78
C TYR A 230 -1.81 9.78 -1.96
N GLU A 231 -3.03 9.62 -1.47
CA GLU A 231 -4.06 10.66 -1.48
C GLU A 231 -3.64 11.89 -0.66
N ALA A 232 -3.05 11.68 0.53
CA ALA A 232 -2.51 12.77 1.35
C ALA A 232 -1.39 13.53 0.62
N LYS A 233 -0.44 12.82 -0.02
CA LYS A 233 0.63 13.47 -0.80
C LYS A 233 0.09 14.23 -2.01
N MET A 234 -0.91 13.69 -2.70
CA MET A 234 -1.53 14.36 -3.85
C MET A 234 -2.26 15.63 -3.43
N THR A 235 -2.94 15.63 -2.29
CA THR A 235 -3.60 16.83 -1.75
C THR A 235 -2.57 17.88 -1.30
N GLU A 236 -1.47 17.45 -0.67
CA GLU A 236 -0.35 18.34 -0.31
C GLU A 236 0.28 19.00 -1.54
N VAL A 237 0.63 18.23 -2.58
CA VAL A 237 1.20 18.79 -3.83
C VAL A 237 0.23 19.75 -4.51
N THR A 238 -1.07 19.43 -4.50
CA THR A 238 -2.09 20.33 -5.05
C THR A 238 -2.12 21.66 -4.30
N MET A 239 -2.06 21.62 -2.96
CA MET A 239 -2.00 22.80 -2.11
C MET A 239 -0.73 23.63 -2.38
N GLN A 240 0.44 22.99 -2.52
CA GLN A 240 1.69 23.69 -2.87
C GLN A 240 1.61 24.38 -4.24
N ILE A 241 0.96 23.76 -5.23
CA ILE A 241 0.74 24.37 -6.56
C ILE A 241 -0.16 25.61 -6.44
N ASP A 242 -1.23 25.52 -5.65
CA ASP A 242 -2.16 26.63 -5.46
C ASP A 242 -1.51 27.78 -4.67
N ASP A 243 -0.70 27.47 -3.65
CA ASP A 243 0.11 28.46 -2.92
C ASP A 243 1.13 29.14 -3.83
N ALA A 244 1.85 28.39 -4.66
CA ALA A 244 2.81 28.94 -5.62
C ALA A 244 2.12 29.85 -6.66
N ARG A 245 0.90 29.49 -7.10
CA ARG A 245 0.08 30.33 -7.98
C ARG A 245 -0.36 31.60 -7.28
N ALA A 246 -0.84 31.51 -6.04
CA ALA A 246 -1.25 32.67 -5.25
C ALA A 246 -0.09 33.66 -5.09
N VAL A 247 1.10 33.16 -4.69
CA VAL A 247 2.33 33.97 -4.58
C VAL A 247 2.70 34.59 -5.94
N GLY A 248 2.60 33.84 -7.03
CA GLY A 248 2.87 34.35 -8.38
C GLY A 248 1.92 35.46 -8.82
N TYR A 249 0.62 35.35 -8.49
CA TYR A 249 -0.36 36.40 -8.76
C TYR A 249 -0.11 37.65 -7.93
N ASP A 250 0.18 37.49 -6.63
CA ASP A 250 0.45 38.61 -5.73
C ASP A 250 1.71 39.38 -6.16
N ALA A 251 2.78 38.68 -6.54
CA ALA A 251 3.99 39.30 -7.07
C ALA A 251 3.71 40.07 -8.38
N GLY A 252 2.90 39.49 -9.28
CA GLY A 252 2.50 40.15 -10.52
C GLY A 252 1.64 41.40 -10.29
N ILE A 253 0.73 41.37 -9.30
CA ILE A 253 -0.06 42.53 -8.88
C ILE A 253 0.87 43.62 -8.36
N GLN A 254 1.79 43.31 -7.44
CA GLN A 254 2.74 44.28 -6.89
C GLN A 254 3.62 44.93 -7.97
N GLU A 255 4.11 44.16 -8.95
CA GLU A 255 4.89 44.69 -10.07
C GLU A 255 4.05 45.67 -10.91
N SER A 256 2.79 45.29 -11.22
CA SER A 256 1.88 46.15 -11.98
C SER A 256 1.53 47.45 -11.23
N GLU A 257 1.32 47.39 -9.92
CA GLU A 257 1.07 48.55 -9.07
C GLU A 257 2.28 49.48 -9.03
N THR A 258 3.50 48.91 -8.97
CA THR A 258 4.74 49.67 -9.00
C THR A 258 4.92 50.41 -10.33
N ILE A 259 4.66 49.74 -11.46
CA ILE A 259 4.70 50.37 -12.80
C ILE A 259 3.68 51.51 -12.89
N ILE A 260 2.44 51.29 -12.42
CA ILE A 260 1.41 52.33 -12.41
C ILE A 260 1.83 53.52 -11.52
N ALA A 261 2.44 53.26 -10.37
CA ALA A 261 2.95 54.31 -9.48
C ALA A 261 4.05 55.15 -10.16
N ILE A 262 5.01 54.50 -10.83
CA ILE A 262 6.07 55.18 -11.59
C ILE A 262 5.47 56.02 -12.73
N MET A 263 4.50 55.48 -13.47
CA MET A 263 3.82 56.22 -14.55
C MET A 263 3.06 57.44 -14.03
N ARG A 264 2.40 57.32 -12.87
CA ARG A 264 1.71 58.45 -12.22
C ARG A 264 2.70 59.52 -11.78
N GLN A 265 3.77 59.12 -11.10
CA GLN A 265 4.82 60.04 -10.67
C GLN A 265 5.43 60.80 -11.87
N ALA A 266 5.77 60.11 -12.95
CA ALA A 266 6.31 60.75 -14.15
C ALA A 266 5.31 61.72 -14.82
N ALA A 267 4.01 61.41 -14.76
CA ALA A 267 2.96 62.30 -15.26
C ALA A 267 2.83 63.56 -14.39
N ASP A 268 2.87 63.40 -13.06
CA ASP A 268 2.81 64.51 -12.10
C ASP A 268 4.04 65.42 -12.22
N GLU A 269 5.25 64.87 -12.36
CA GLU A 269 6.48 65.63 -12.59
C GLU A 269 6.41 66.45 -13.89
N GLU A 270 5.87 65.89 -14.98
CA GLU A 270 5.71 66.64 -16.23
C GLU A 270 4.62 67.71 -16.13
N ILE A 271 3.53 67.46 -15.39
CA ILE A 271 2.53 68.49 -15.09
C ILE A 271 3.18 69.63 -14.31
N GLU A 272 3.93 69.33 -13.24
CA GLU A 272 4.62 70.33 -12.44
C GLU A 272 5.61 71.14 -13.30
N ARG A 273 6.40 70.46 -14.15
CA ARG A 273 7.33 71.10 -15.09
C ARG A 273 6.61 72.08 -16.03
N LEU A 274 5.48 71.67 -16.60
CA LEU A 274 4.66 72.52 -17.47
C LEU A 274 4.04 73.69 -16.71
N THR A 275 3.59 73.49 -15.47
CA THR A 275 3.07 74.55 -14.60
C THR A 275 4.16 75.56 -14.24
N GLN A 276 5.38 75.12 -13.92
CA GLN A 276 6.52 76.00 -13.66
C GLN A 276 6.90 76.81 -14.92
N GLN A 277 6.85 76.21 -16.11
CA GLN A 277 7.06 76.93 -17.37
C GLN A 277 5.99 78.01 -17.60
N LEU A 278 4.71 77.72 -17.34
CA LEU A 278 3.64 78.71 -17.41
C LEU A 278 3.88 79.89 -16.47
N VAL A 279 4.29 79.63 -15.23
CA VAL A 279 4.58 80.68 -14.24
C VAL A 279 5.77 81.55 -14.69
N ARG A 280 6.84 80.95 -15.24
CA ARG A 280 7.97 81.71 -15.79
C ARG A 280 7.55 82.60 -16.94
N ILE A 281 6.77 82.07 -17.90
CA ILE A 281 6.27 82.85 -19.03
C ILE A 281 5.39 84.01 -18.52
N GLN A 282 4.55 83.80 -17.51
CA GLN A 282 3.75 84.86 -16.90
C GLN A 282 4.60 85.93 -16.20
N GLN A 283 5.68 85.53 -15.51
CA GLN A 283 6.62 86.46 -14.87
C GLN A 283 7.45 87.26 -15.90
N GLU A 284 7.93 86.60 -16.96
CA GLU A 284 8.70 87.22 -18.05
C GLU A 284 7.86 88.22 -18.84
N GLN A 285 6.55 87.99 -18.96
CA GLN A 285 5.61 88.95 -19.57
C GLN A 285 5.31 90.17 -18.68
N GLY A 286 5.88 90.25 -17.46
CA GLY A 286 5.92 91.47 -16.68
C GLY A 286 4.55 92.03 -16.29
N LEU A 287 3.56 91.16 -16.04
CA LEU A 287 2.24 91.52 -15.53
C LEU A 287 2.26 91.49 -13.98
N PRO A 288 2.51 92.63 -13.29
CA PRO A 288 2.27 92.70 -11.86
C PRO A 288 0.78 92.51 -11.61
N GLY A 289 0.46 91.56 -10.72
CA GLY A 289 -0.90 91.13 -10.44
C GLY A 289 -1.86 92.29 -10.17
N GLY A 290 -3.02 92.25 -10.85
CA GLY A 290 -4.21 92.97 -10.41
C GLY A 290 -4.72 94.11 -11.29
N ALA A 291 -4.14 94.40 -12.45
CA ALA A 291 -4.68 95.41 -13.36
C ALA A 291 -5.27 94.76 -14.63
N GLU A 292 -6.56 94.99 -14.89
CA GLU A 292 -7.17 94.79 -16.21
C GLU A 292 -6.38 95.65 -17.23
N ILE A 293 -5.64 95.02 -18.15
CA ILE A 293 -4.87 95.73 -19.18
C ILE A 293 -5.59 95.60 -20.53
N GLU A 294 -5.87 96.76 -21.12
CA GLU A 294 -6.37 96.92 -22.49
C GLU A 294 -5.43 96.30 -23.55
N PRO A 295 -5.99 95.73 -24.62
CA PRO A 295 -5.24 95.00 -25.63
C PRO A 295 -4.54 95.97 -26.59
N GLY A 296 -3.25 96.22 -26.36
CA GLY A 296 -2.45 96.93 -27.36
C GLY A 296 -1.07 97.29 -26.86
N ILE A 297 -0.10 96.39 -27.00
CA ILE A 297 1.28 96.65 -27.46
C ILE A 297 2.00 95.29 -27.49
N GLY A 298 2.49 94.93 -28.66
CA GLY A 298 3.08 93.63 -28.94
C GLY A 298 4.45 93.44 -28.30
N LEU A 299 4.52 92.50 -27.37
CA LEU A 299 5.74 91.79 -26.99
C LEU A 299 5.33 90.45 -26.37
N GLY A 300 5.62 89.37 -27.11
CA GLY A 300 5.30 87.98 -26.75
C GLY A 300 4.07 87.46 -27.47
N ASP A 301 4.25 86.45 -28.32
CA ASP A 301 3.21 85.80 -29.11
C ASP A 301 2.14 85.17 -28.18
N PRO A 302 0.92 85.75 -28.08
CA PRO A 302 -0.12 85.28 -27.17
C PRO A 302 -0.59 83.86 -27.48
N ASP A 303 -0.34 83.38 -28.71
CA ASP A 303 -0.68 82.02 -29.13
C ASP A 303 0.11 80.95 -28.36
N SER A 304 1.33 81.24 -27.91
CA SER A 304 2.14 80.28 -27.15
C SER A 304 1.52 79.95 -25.78
N VAL A 305 0.96 80.96 -25.10
CA VAL A 305 0.36 80.79 -23.77
C VAL A 305 -0.99 80.09 -23.90
N TYR A 306 -1.76 80.43 -24.94
CA TYR A 306 -3.00 79.75 -25.25
C TYR A 306 -2.76 78.27 -25.58
N GLN A 307 -1.78 77.95 -26.44
CA GLN A 307 -1.44 76.56 -26.77
C GLN A 307 -1.03 75.75 -25.54
N LEU A 308 -0.22 76.31 -24.63
CA LEU A 308 0.14 75.60 -23.39
C LEU A 308 -1.09 75.37 -22.49
N LYS A 309 -1.98 76.35 -22.34
CA LYS A 309 -3.24 76.19 -21.59
C LYS A 309 -4.12 75.10 -22.20
N THR A 310 -4.22 75.05 -23.53
CA THR A 310 -5.02 74.02 -24.23
C THR A 310 -4.41 72.64 -24.03
N VAL A 311 -3.09 72.49 -24.14
CA VAL A 311 -2.39 71.21 -23.90
C VAL A 311 -2.56 70.75 -22.45
N LEU A 312 -2.46 71.66 -21.49
CA LEU A 312 -2.62 71.35 -20.07
C LEU A 312 -4.06 70.95 -19.76
N SER A 313 -5.05 71.70 -20.27
CA SER A 313 -6.47 71.36 -20.17
C SER A 313 -6.78 70.00 -20.80
N LEU A 314 -6.22 69.71 -21.98
CA LEU A 314 -6.43 68.45 -22.68
C LEU A 314 -5.84 67.28 -21.86
N LYS A 315 -4.62 67.43 -21.33
CA LYS A 315 -3.98 66.45 -20.44
C LYS A 315 -4.78 66.21 -19.16
N THR A 316 -5.25 67.27 -18.50
CA THR A 316 -6.08 67.13 -17.30
C THR A 316 -7.39 66.42 -17.61
N GLN A 317 -8.00 66.71 -18.76
CA GLN A 317 -9.20 66.02 -19.22
C GLN A 317 -8.91 64.54 -19.54
N THR A 318 -7.75 64.23 -20.16
CA THR A 318 -7.38 62.84 -20.44
C THR A 318 -7.12 62.05 -19.16
N LEU A 319 -6.47 62.65 -18.16
CA LEU A 319 -6.29 62.04 -16.84
C LEU A 319 -7.63 61.80 -16.13
N ALA A 320 -8.57 62.75 -16.23
CA ALA A 320 -9.91 62.59 -15.68
C ALA A 320 -10.69 61.46 -16.38
N THR A 321 -10.62 61.35 -17.71
CA THR A 321 -11.28 60.25 -18.44
C THR A 321 -10.66 58.90 -18.12
N VAL A 322 -9.32 58.81 -18.06
CA VAL A 322 -8.64 57.55 -17.68
C VAL A 322 -8.98 57.16 -16.24
N SER A 323 -9.09 58.13 -15.33
CA SER A 323 -9.54 57.86 -13.97
C SER A 323 -10.98 57.37 -13.90
N ALA A 324 -11.88 57.91 -14.73
CA ALA A 324 -13.27 57.47 -14.80
C ALA A 324 -13.40 56.07 -15.42
N GLU A 325 -12.63 55.77 -16.47
CA GLU A 325 -12.54 54.43 -17.07
C GLU A 325 -12.00 53.41 -16.06
N LYS A 326 -10.98 53.77 -15.28
CA LYS A 326 -10.47 52.91 -14.20
C LYS A 326 -11.58 52.54 -13.21
N VAL A 327 -12.32 53.54 -12.71
CA VAL A 327 -13.42 53.30 -11.75
C VAL A 327 -14.50 52.40 -12.36
N ALA A 328 -14.84 52.61 -13.64
CA ALA A 328 -15.81 51.79 -14.35
C ALA A 328 -15.36 50.32 -14.49
N VAL A 329 -14.06 50.10 -14.78
CA VAL A 329 -13.48 48.75 -14.84
C VAL A 329 -13.46 48.10 -13.46
N GLU A 330 -13.08 48.82 -12.40
CA GLU A 330 -13.14 48.32 -11.01
C GLU A 330 -14.58 47.95 -10.60
N THR A 331 -15.59 48.73 -10.98
CA THR A 331 -17.00 48.40 -10.69
C THR A 331 -17.47 47.16 -11.46
N LEU A 332 -17.02 47.00 -12.71
CA LEU A 332 -17.36 45.83 -13.52
C LEU A 332 -16.69 44.56 -12.99
N LEU A 333 -15.44 44.65 -12.53
CA LEU A 333 -14.73 43.52 -11.90
C LEU A 333 -15.44 43.08 -10.61
N LEU A 334 -15.79 44.01 -9.72
CA LEU A 334 -16.56 43.69 -8.50
C LEU A 334 -17.90 43.00 -8.82
N SER A 335 -18.63 43.49 -9.84
CA SER A 335 -19.87 42.84 -10.26
C SER A 335 -19.64 41.43 -10.82
N LYS A 336 -18.49 41.16 -11.44
CA LYS A 336 -18.15 39.82 -11.95
C LYS A 336 -17.71 38.89 -10.83
N ASP A 337 -17.01 39.39 -9.82
CA ASP A 337 -16.65 38.62 -8.63
C ASP A 337 -17.90 38.18 -7.85
N GLU A 338 -18.91 39.04 -7.72
CA GLU A 338 -20.21 38.70 -7.14
C GLU A 338 -20.93 37.58 -7.94
N GLU A 339 -20.86 37.63 -9.27
CA GLU A 339 -21.43 36.60 -10.15
C GLU A 339 -20.70 35.26 -10.01
N ILE A 340 -19.36 35.28 -9.94
CA ILE A 340 -18.54 34.07 -9.70
C ILE A 340 -18.83 33.48 -8.32
N ALA A 341 -18.94 34.30 -7.29
CA ALA A 341 -19.30 33.85 -5.95
C ALA A 341 -20.69 33.19 -5.91
N ALA A 342 -21.67 33.77 -6.60
CA ALA A 342 -23.01 33.19 -6.72
C ALA A 342 -23.01 31.84 -7.46
N LEU A 343 -22.25 31.70 -8.55
CA LEU A 343 -22.10 30.44 -9.28
C LEU A 343 -21.38 29.37 -8.44
N THR A 344 -20.36 29.76 -7.68
CA THR A 344 -19.62 28.85 -6.79
C THR A 344 -20.53 28.31 -5.69
N ALA A 345 -21.36 29.17 -5.09
CA ALA A 345 -22.37 28.76 -4.11
C ALA A 345 -23.42 27.80 -4.69
N GLN A 346 -23.81 27.98 -5.96
CA GLN A 346 -24.71 27.04 -6.66
C GLN A 346 -24.04 25.68 -6.88
N LEU A 347 -22.75 25.66 -7.23
CA LEU A 347 -21.98 24.43 -7.45
C LEU A 347 -21.81 23.64 -6.15
N GLU A 348 -21.43 24.29 -5.05
CA GLU A 348 -21.33 23.63 -3.73
C GLU A 348 -22.69 23.10 -3.26
N LYS A 349 -23.78 23.84 -3.49
CA LYS A 349 -25.13 23.34 -3.21
C LYS A 349 -25.44 22.07 -4.03
N ALA A 350 -25.12 22.04 -5.32
CA ALA A 350 -25.32 20.86 -6.16
C ALA A 350 -24.47 19.67 -5.70
N LYS A 351 -23.21 19.91 -5.30
CA LYS A 351 -22.30 18.89 -4.77
C LYS A 351 -22.81 18.30 -3.44
N SER A 352 -23.29 19.16 -2.53
CA SER A 352 -23.88 18.71 -1.27
C SER A 352 -25.13 17.84 -1.51
N ASN A 353 -25.98 18.18 -2.49
CA ASN A 353 -27.13 17.36 -2.86
C ASN A 353 -26.71 15.99 -3.42
N LEU A 354 -25.66 15.94 -4.24
CA LEU A 354 -25.11 14.69 -4.78
C LEU A 354 -24.57 13.80 -3.65
N GLN A 355 -23.84 14.39 -2.70
CA GLN A 355 -23.27 13.67 -1.56
C GLN A 355 -24.35 13.10 -0.64
N HIS A 356 -25.42 13.87 -0.35
CA HIS A 356 -26.56 13.37 0.41
C HIS A 356 -27.30 12.25 -0.34
N SER A 357 -27.39 12.34 -1.67
CA SER A 357 -27.99 11.28 -2.49
C SER A 357 -27.13 10.01 -2.56
N SER A 358 -25.82 10.08 -2.27
CA SER A 358 -24.90 8.93 -2.29
C SER A 358 -24.83 8.16 -0.96
N GLN A 359 -25.37 8.72 0.13
CA GLN A 359 -25.38 8.09 1.45
C GLN A 359 -26.69 7.34 1.78
N SER A 360 -27.67 7.36 0.88
CA SER A 360 -29.02 6.80 1.08
C SER A 360 -29.21 5.49 0.31
N VAL A 361 -28.63 4.40 0.83
CA VAL A 361 -28.58 3.05 0.22
C VAL A 361 -29.99 2.51 -0.14
N ASP A 362 -30.46 2.74 -1.37
CA ASP A 362 -31.61 2.05 -1.99
C ASP A 362 -31.49 2.12 -3.54
N SER A 363 -30.92 1.06 -4.10
CA SER A 363 -30.10 1.09 -5.32
C SER A 363 -30.81 1.34 -6.66
N SER A 364 -32.15 1.36 -6.73
CA SER A 364 -32.86 1.59 -8.00
C SER A 364 -33.36 3.03 -8.19
N ALA A 365 -33.63 3.74 -7.09
CA ALA A 365 -34.00 5.16 -7.16
C ALA A 365 -32.75 6.04 -7.34
N GLU A 366 -31.62 5.62 -6.75
CA GLU A 366 -30.34 6.31 -6.81
C GLU A 366 -29.74 6.37 -8.22
N LEU A 367 -29.88 5.32 -9.04
CA LEU A 367 -29.36 5.36 -10.41
C LEU A 367 -30.08 6.45 -11.24
N ASN A 368 -31.39 6.63 -11.03
CA ASN A 368 -32.17 7.65 -11.73
C ASN A 368 -31.92 9.04 -11.16
N ALA A 369 -31.78 9.18 -9.84
CA ALA A 369 -31.42 10.44 -9.20
C ALA A 369 -30.00 10.91 -9.56
N SER A 370 -29.04 9.98 -9.63
CA SER A 370 -27.66 10.24 -10.05
C SER A 370 -27.57 10.63 -11.54
N LYS A 371 -28.34 9.96 -12.41
CA LYS A 371 -28.46 10.36 -13.83
C LYS A 371 -29.04 11.77 -13.97
N GLN A 372 -30.11 12.07 -13.24
CA GLN A 372 -30.71 13.40 -13.25
C GLN A 372 -29.73 14.47 -12.74
N ALA A 373 -29.03 14.21 -11.64
CA ALA A 373 -28.03 15.13 -11.09
C ALA A 373 -26.86 15.37 -12.06
N ASN A 374 -26.39 14.34 -12.77
CA ASN A 374 -25.37 14.49 -13.81
C ASN A 374 -25.87 15.28 -15.02
N GLU A 375 -27.14 15.12 -15.40
CA GLU A 375 -27.76 15.88 -16.49
C GLU A 375 -27.93 17.36 -16.13
N ASP A 376 -28.38 17.64 -14.90
CA ASP A 376 -28.47 19.00 -14.35
C ASP A 376 -27.07 19.66 -14.29
N LEU A 377 -26.03 18.91 -13.89
CA LEU A 377 -24.66 19.40 -13.83
C LEU A 377 -24.07 19.68 -15.22
N MET A 378 -24.39 18.86 -16.23
CA MET A 378 -24.05 19.15 -17.63
C MET A 378 -24.78 20.41 -18.14
N GLN A 379 -26.04 20.61 -17.77
CA GLN A 379 -26.81 21.78 -18.17
C GLN A 379 -26.20 23.06 -17.61
N VAL A 380 -25.85 23.09 -16.31
CA VAL A 380 -25.17 24.22 -15.66
C VAL A 380 -23.82 24.51 -16.33
N ASN A 381 -23.01 23.48 -16.62
CA ASN A 381 -21.74 23.66 -17.32
C ASN A 381 -21.91 24.25 -18.73
N SER A 382 -22.97 23.87 -19.44
CA SER A 382 -23.28 24.45 -20.75
C SER A 382 -23.67 25.93 -20.66
N GLN A 383 -24.42 26.30 -19.62
CA GLN A 383 -24.86 27.66 -19.38
C GLN A 383 -23.69 28.57 -19.02
N ILE A 384 -22.77 28.11 -18.17
CA ILE A 384 -21.52 28.83 -17.84
C ILE A 384 -20.70 29.08 -19.11
N LYS A 385 -20.54 28.08 -19.98
CA LYS A 385 -19.83 28.25 -21.27
C LYS A 385 -20.48 29.29 -22.17
N GLN A 386 -21.82 29.30 -22.28
CA GLN A 386 -22.53 30.32 -23.05
C GLN A 386 -22.36 31.72 -22.48
N GLN A 387 -22.43 31.88 -21.15
CA GLN A 387 -22.23 33.18 -20.51
C GLN A 387 -20.81 33.71 -20.71
N LEU A 388 -19.79 32.84 -20.67
CA LEU A 388 -18.40 33.20 -20.93
C LEU A 388 -18.21 33.70 -22.38
N GLU A 389 -18.78 33.02 -23.36
CA GLU A 389 -18.70 33.45 -24.77
C GLU A 389 -19.51 34.73 -25.04
N ALA A 390 -20.66 34.92 -24.39
CA ALA A 390 -21.42 36.16 -24.47
C ALA A 390 -20.63 37.35 -23.91
N ALA A 391 -19.95 37.17 -22.76
CA ALA A 391 -19.10 38.18 -22.16
C ALA A 391 -17.90 38.55 -23.07
N LYS A 392 -17.25 37.55 -23.68
CA LYS A 392 -16.19 37.79 -24.68
C LYS A 392 -16.69 38.62 -25.86
N THR A 393 -17.89 38.30 -26.36
CA THR A 393 -18.49 39.00 -27.51
C THR A 393 -18.83 40.46 -27.18
N GLN A 394 -19.35 40.73 -25.98
CA GLN A 394 -19.60 42.10 -25.51
C GLN A 394 -18.32 42.91 -25.37
N LEU A 395 -17.25 42.29 -24.85
CA LEU A 395 -15.94 42.93 -24.72
C LEU A 395 -15.34 43.30 -26.09
N LEU A 396 -15.54 42.44 -27.10
CA LEU A 396 -15.10 42.69 -28.48
C LEU A 396 -15.92 43.82 -29.16
N ALA A 397 -17.21 43.92 -28.86
CA ALA A 397 -18.08 44.96 -29.42
C ALA A 397 -17.74 46.36 -28.91
N HIS A 398 -17.27 46.49 -27.66
CA HIS A 398 -16.83 47.76 -27.09
C HIS A 398 -15.48 48.27 -27.65
N GLN A 399 -14.75 47.46 -28.42
CA GLN A 399 -13.48 47.84 -29.05
C GLN A 399 -13.63 48.47 -30.45
N SER A 400 -14.85 48.63 -31.00
CA SER A 400 -15.06 49.25 -32.33
C SER A 400 -15.50 50.72 -32.22
N PRO A 401 -14.75 51.68 -32.80
CA PRO A 401 -15.08 53.11 -32.71
C PRO A 401 -16.15 53.51 -33.73
N SER A 402 -17.25 54.14 -33.28
CA SER A 402 -18.26 54.77 -34.13
C SER A 402 -18.55 56.20 -33.65
N ALA A 403 -18.57 57.17 -34.58
CA ALA A 403 -18.85 58.59 -34.30
C ALA A 403 -19.77 59.19 -35.39
N PRO A 404 -20.80 60.00 -35.04
CA PRO A 404 -21.65 60.69 -36.01
C PRO A 404 -21.43 62.21 -36.11
N SER A 405 -21.95 62.74 -37.21
CA SER A 405 -21.82 64.06 -37.86
C SER A 405 -22.56 65.25 -37.23
N ALA A 406 -22.09 66.50 -37.45
CA ALA A 406 -22.92 67.71 -37.35
C ALA A 406 -22.47 68.94 -38.21
N SER A 407 -23.48 69.53 -38.90
CA SER A 407 -23.81 70.93 -39.26
C SER A 407 -22.95 71.82 -40.21
N PRO A 408 -23.55 72.65 -41.12
CA PRO A 408 -22.91 73.11 -42.35
C PRO A 408 -22.44 74.58 -42.44
N ASP A 409 -22.74 75.52 -41.54
CA ASP A 409 -22.52 76.95 -41.86
C ASP A 409 -21.23 77.59 -41.30
N SER A 410 -20.42 76.82 -40.56
CA SER A 410 -19.00 77.14 -40.32
C SER A 410 -18.08 76.53 -41.40
N GLN A 411 -18.67 75.89 -42.43
CA GLN A 411 -17.92 75.13 -43.44
C GLN A 411 -17.22 75.98 -44.49
N ALA A 412 -17.49 77.26 -44.73
CA ALA A 412 -16.78 77.93 -45.82
C ALA A 412 -15.27 78.12 -45.54
N ASN A 413 -14.91 78.58 -44.33
CA ASN A 413 -13.51 78.71 -43.91
C ASN A 413 -12.93 77.38 -43.43
N ALA A 414 -13.73 76.54 -42.76
CA ALA A 414 -13.30 75.19 -42.39
C ALA A 414 -13.20 74.26 -43.61
N VAL A 415 -13.89 74.49 -44.73
CA VAL A 415 -13.70 73.75 -45.99
C VAL A 415 -12.44 74.23 -46.69
N GLU A 416 -12.10 75.51 -46.63
CA GLU A 416 -10.84 75.98 -47.22
C GLU A 416 -9.62 75.57 -46.38
N GLU A 417 -9.76 75.54 -45.06
CA GLU A 417 -8.76 75.00 -44.14
C GLU A 417 -8.68 73.48 -44.19
N THR A 418 -9.81 72.75 -44.22
CA THR A 418 -9.80 71.30 -44.48
C THR A 418 -9.35 70.97 -45.90
N ARG A 419 -9.49 71.85 -46.90
CA ARG A 419 -8.95 71.65 -48.25
C ARG A 419 -7.44 71.83 -48.28
N LYS A 420 -6.90 72.85 -47.58
CA LYS A 420 -5.46 73.01 -47.37
C LYS A 420 -4.87 71.87 -46.53
N GLU A 421 -5.62 71.43 -45.53
CA GLU A 421 -5.27 70.29 -44.70
C GLU A 421 -5.33 69.00 -45.53
N ILE A 422 -6.35 68.76 -46.35
CA ILE A 422 -6.43 67.64 -47.31
C ILE A 422 -5.28 67.68 -48.32
N GLU A 423 -4.88 68.86 -48.80
CA GLU A 423 -3.70 69.03 -49.66
C GLU A 423 -2.40 68.66 -48.91
N LEU A 424 -2.28 69.05 -47.63
CA LEU A 424 -1.19 68.65 -46.74
C LEU A 424 -1.21 67.14 -46.45
N TRP A 425 -2.38 66.54 -46.26
CA TRP A 425 -2.55 65.09 -46.11
C TRP A 425 -2.22 64.37 -47.42
N ARG A 426 -2.52 64.93 -48.59
CA ARG A 426 -2.09 64.38 -49.90
C ARG A 426 -0.59 64.46 -50.08
N ILE A 427 0.05 65.57 -49.73
CA ILE A 427 1.51 65.72 -49.79
C ILE A 427 2.18 64.79 -48.76
N ARG A 428 1.62 64.65 -47.56
CA ARG A 428 2.11 63.73 -46.52
C ARG A 428 1.88 62.27 -46.93
N ALA A 429 0.75 61.94 -47.56
CA ALA A 429 0.46 60.62 -48.10
C ALA A 429 1.37 60.29 -49.29
N LEU A 430 1.69 61.24 -50.17
CA LEU A 430 2.69 61.06 -51.23
C LEU A 430 4.10 60.87 -50.66
N LYS A 431 4.47 61.61 -49.61
CA LYS A 431 5.75 61.41 -48.90
C LYS A 431 5.79 60.07 -48.18
N MET A 432 4.71 59.66 -47.52
CA MET A 432 4.60 58.34 -46.89
C MET A 432 4.55 57.23 -47.92
N LYS A 433 3.92 57.43 -49.09
CA LYS A 433 3.94 56.48 -50.19
C LYS A 433 5.35 56.33 -50.76
N LYS A 434 6.09 57.43 -50.93
CA LYS A 434 7.49 57.39 -51.38
C LYS A 434 8.41 56.78 -50.31
N ALA A 435 8.16 57.03 -49.03
CA ALA A 435 8.88 56.38 -47.94
C ALA A 435 8.52 54.90 -47.83
N LYS A 436 7.26 54.53 -48.08
CA LYS A 436 6.82 53.14 -48.15
C LYS A 436 7.43 52.41 -49.34
N GLU A 437 7.48 53.02 -50.52
CA GLU A 437 8.17 52.45 -51.70
C GLU A 437 9.68 52.32 -51.46
N LEU A 438 10.30 53.26 -50.73
CA LEU A 438 11.71 53.16 -50.33
C LEU A 438 11.92 52.02 -49.30
N ILE A 439 11.06 51.92 -48.29
CA ILE A 439 11.10 50.84 -47.30
C ILE A 439 10.79 49.49 -47.95
N GLU A 440 9.86 49.42 -48.90
CA GLU A 440 9.53 48.19 -49.64
C GLU A 440 10.68 47.77 -50.55
N THR A 441 11.36 48.72 -51.20
CA THR A 441 12.56 48.42 -51.99
C THR A 441 13.75 47.99 -51.12
N GLU A 442 13.95 48.61 -49.95
CA GLU A 442 14.94 48.16 -48.96
C GLU A 442 14.57 46.81 -48.34
N LEU A 443 13.31 46.55 -48.02
CA LEU A 443 12.82 45.24 -47.56
C LEU A 443 12.99 44.18 -48.63
N GLN A 444 12.79 44.53 -49.90
CA GLN A 444 12.97 43.60 -51.02
C GLN A 444 14.45 43.35 -51.30
N ALA A 445 15.32 44.35 -51.11
CA ALA A 445 16.78 44.20 -51.12
C ALA A 445 17.27 43.35 -49.95
N LEU A 446 16.74 43.55 -48.74
CA LEU A 446 17.05 42.74 -47.57
C LEU A 446 16.49 41.31 -47.70
N LYS A 447 15.30 41.13 -48.28
CA LYS A 447 14.76 39.80 -48.59
C LYS A 447 15.59 39.07 -49.63
N THR A 448 16.10 39.75 -50.65
CA THR A 448 16.99 39.13 -51.66
C THR A 448 18.38 38.85 -51.08
N GLN A 449 18.90 39.70 -50.19
CA GLN A 449 20.14 39.46 -49.46
C GLN A 449 20.02 38.32 -48.44
N ASN A 450 18.89 38.21 -47.74
CA ASN A 450 18.62 37.15 -46.77
C ASN A 450 18.25 35.82 -47.45
N ALA A 451 17.58 35.86 -48.61
CA ALA A 451 17.30 34.67 -49.42
C ALA A 451 18.56 34.01 -50.01
N GLN A 452 19.68 34.73 -50.10
CA GLN A 452 20.97 34.19 -50.54
C GLN A 452 21.74 33.46 -49.42
N SER A 453 21.37 33.65 -48.15
CA SER A 453 22.02 33.00 -46.99
C SER A 453 21.09 32.12 -46.14
N ALA A 454 19.78 32.20 -46.36
CA ALA A 454 18.77 31.41 -45.64
C ALA A 454 18.76 29.91 -45.95
N PRO A 455 18.91 29.42 -47.20
CA PRO A 455 18.72 27.99 -47.46
C PRO A 455 19.83 27.12 -46.86
N GLU A 456 21.08 27.61 -46.82
CA GLU A 456 22.19 26.85 -46.21
C GLU A 456 22.07 26.80 -44.68
N ARG A 457 21.62 27.88 -44.05
CA ARG A 457 21.49 27.95 -42.58
C ARG A 457 20.27 27.19 -42.08
N GLU A 458 19.17 27.21 -42.82
CA GLU A 458 17.97 26.42 -42.52
C GLU A 458 18.23 24.92 -42.72
N GLN A 459 19.00 24.55 -43.74
CA GLN A 459 19.41 23.16 -43.96
C GLN A 459 20.40 22.67 -42.89
N GLU A 460 21.32 23.51 -42.42
CA GLU A 460 22.20 23.19 -41.29
C GLU A 460 21.42 23.02 -39.96
N LEU A 461 20.43 23.87 -39.72
CA LEU A 461 19.57 23.76 -38.53
C LEU A 461 18.66 22.52 -38.59
N LEU A 462 18.09 22.19 -39.75
CA LEU A 462 17.32 20.97 -39.94
C LEU A 462 18.17 19.70 -39.71
N VAL A 463 19.43 19.71 -40.17
CA VAL A 463 20.36 18.60 -39.90
C VAL A 463 20.70 18.50 -38.41
N LYS A 464 20.87 19.62 -37.71
CA LYS A 464 21.10 19.63 -36.25
C LYS A 464 19.87 19.17 -35.47
N VAL A 465 18.67 19.59 -35.85
CA VAL A 465 17.42 19.14 -35.22
C VAL A 465 17.24 17.64 -35.43
N ALA A 466 17.44 17.13 -36.65
CA ALA A 466 17.38 15.70 -36.92
C ALA A 466 18.41 14.88 -36.12
N ALA A 467 19.62 15.41 -35.93
CA ALA A 467 20.65 14.77 -35.10
C ALA A 467 20.26 14.75 -33.61
N LEU A 468 19.68 15.83 -33.09
CA LEU A 468 19.20 15.90 -31.71
C LEU A 468 17.97 15.00 -31.48
N GLU A 469 17.09 14.87 -32.47
CA GLU A 469 15.96 13.93 -32.42
C GLU A 469 16.45 12.48 -32.39
N GLN A 470 17.45 12.12 -33.21
CA GLN A 470 18.09 10.80 -33.15
C GLN A 470 18.77 10.54 -31.80
N GLN A 471 19.42 11.56 -31.21
CA GLN A 471 20.05 11.43 -29.89
C GLN A 471 19.00 11.25 -28.78
N ARG A 472 17.88 11.98 -28.84
CA ARG A 472 16.75 11.81 -27.91
C ARG A 472 16.17 10.41 -28.00
N ASP A 473 15.92 9.92 -29.22
CA ASP A 473 15.33 8.61 -29.43
C ASP A 473 16.27 7.48 -28.98
N HIS A 474 17.58 7.66 -29.15
CA HIS A 474 18.59 6.76 -28.61
C HIS A 474 18.56 6.70 -27.06
N LEU A 475 18.54 7.86 -26.39
CA LEU A 475 18.46 7.92 -24.93
C LEU A 475 17.13 7.34 -24.41
N LEU A 476 16.01 7.60 -25.08
CA LEU A 476 14.73 7.00 -24.73
C LEU A 476 14.74 5.47 -24.90
N ALA A 477 15.42 4.95 -25.92
CA ALA A 477 15.59 3.52 -26.11
C ALA A 477 16.49 2.91 -25.02
N GLU A 478 17.57 3.59 -24.63
CA GLU A 478 18.46 3.18 -23.56
C GLU A 478 17.77 3.17 -22.19
N VAL A 479 17.00 4.22 -21.87
CA VAL A 479 16.19 4.28 -20.64
C VAL A 479 15.15 3.17 -20.63
N LYS A 480 14.42 2.93 -21.73
CA LYS A 480 13.48 1.81 -21.83
C LYS A 480 14.16 0.45 -21.65
N ALA A 481 15.34 0.26 -22.22
CA ALA A 481 16.10 -0.98 -22.06
C ALA A 481 16.58 -1.18 -20.62
N SER A 482 17.06 -0.11 -19.96
CA SER A 482 17.48 -0.16 -18.55
C SER A 482 16.31 -0.49 -17.62
N PHE A 483 15.13 0.09 -17.87
CA PHE A 483 13.92 -0.18 -17.10
C PHE A 483 13.39 -1.60 -17.31
N ALA A 484 13.39 -2.08 -18.56
CA ALA A 484 13.03 -3.46 -18.86
C ALA A 484 13.99 -4.47 -18.20
N ASN A 485 15.29 -4.18 -18.18
CA ASN A 485 16.28 -5.00 -17.49
C ASN A 485 16.08 -4.98 -15.96
N GLY A 486 15.77 -3.82 -15.38
CA GLY A 486 15.46 -3.72 -13.95
C GLY A 486 14.21 -4.50 -13.54
N ILE A 487 13.15 -4.47 -14.35
CA ILE A 487 11.96 -5.30 -14.15
C ILE A 487 12.32 -6.79 -14.24
N ALA A 488 13.05 -7.20 -15.28
CA ALA A 488 13.46 -8.59 -15.45
C ALA A 488 14.33 -9.10 -14.29
N GLU A 489 15.24 -8.26 -13.77
CA GLU A 489 16.06 -8.60 -12.61
C GLU A 489 15.24 -8.68 -11.32
N GLY A 490 14.27 -7.76 -11.12
CA GLY A 490 13.34 -7.82 -9.99
C GLY A 490 12.44 -9.07 -10.04
N GLU A 491 11.90 -9.40 -11.22
CA GLU A 491 11.13 -10.62 -11.45
C GLU A 491 11.98 -11.89 -11.24
N ALA A 492 13.25 -11.88 -11.65
CA ALA A 492 14.16 -12.99 -11.39
C ALA A 492 14.42 -13.17 -9.88
N LYS A 493 14.70 -12.08 -9.15
CA LYS A 493 14.94 -12.11 -7.69
C LYS A 493 13.70 -12.60 -6.91
N SER A 494 12.53 -12.07 -7.24
CA SER A 494 11.26 -12.50 -6.64
C SER A 494 10.93 -13.96 -6.95
N ARG A 495 11.17 -14.43 -8.18
CA ARG A 495 11.03 -15.86 -8.52
C ARG A 495 11.99 -16.73 -7.70
N THR A 496 13.26 -16.36 -7.57
CA THR A 496 14.20 -17.11 -6.74
C THR A 496 13.79 -17.16 -5.27
N GLN A 497 13.20 -16.09 -4.73
CA GLN A 497 12.69 -16.06 -3.36
C GLN A 497 11.45 -16.94 -3.19
N ILE A 498 10.54 -16.95 -4.18
CA ILE A 498 9.38 -17.84 -4.20
C ILE A 498 9.84 -19.31 -4.27
N ASP A 499 10.83 -19.62 -5.11
CA ASP A 499 11.38 -20.97 -5.23
C ASP A 499 12.05 -21.41 -3.91
N GLU A 500 12.79 -20.52 -3.24
CA GLU A 500 13.41 -20.79 -1.94
C GLU A 500 12.35 -21.05 -0.84
N LEU A 501 11.29 -20.23 -0.79
CA LEU A 501 10.18 -20.43 0.16
C LEU A 501 9.42 -21.72 -0.15
N THR A 502 9.19 -22.02 -1.42
CA THR A 502 8.54 -23.27 -1.86
C THR A 502 9.38 -24.47 -1.43
N GLN A 503 10.70 -24.40 -1.58
CA GLN A 503 11.63 -25.44 -1.10
C GLN A 503 11.57 -25.58 0.43
N LYS A 504 11.60 -24.48 1.19
CA LYS A 504 11.46 -24.50 2.66
C LYS A 504 10.14 -25.15 3.11
N CYS A 505 9.04 -24.87 2.41
CA CYS A 505 7.76 -25.51 2.67
C CYS A 505 7.80 -27.02 2.37
N ALA A 506 8.41 -27.44 1.26
CA ALA A 506 8.58 -28.85 0.93
C ALA A 506 9.45 -29.58 1.98
N ASP A 507 10.52 -28.96 2.44
CA ASP A 507 11.40 -29.50 3.49
C ASP A 507 10.68 -29.59 4.84
N ALA A 508 9.80 -28.63 5.16
CA ALA A 508 8.99 -28.68 6.38
C ALA A 508 7.95 -29.81 6.33
N VAL A 509 7.29 -30.00 5.18
CA VAL A 509 6.31 -31.08 4.97
C VAL A 509 6.99 -32.45 5.08
N THR A 510 8.17 -32.63 4.49
CA THR A 510 8.92 -33.90 4.61
C THR A 510 9.39 -34.17 6.04
N LYS A 511 9.82 -33.14 6.78
CA LYS A 511 10.15 -33.27 8.22
C LYS A 511 8.94 -33.63 9.07
N LEU A 512 7.78 -33.04 8.80
CA LEU A 512 6.54 -33.38 9.50
C LEU A 512 6.11 -34.82 9.20
N ALA A 513 6.16 -35.25 7.93
CA ALA A 513 5.86 -36.62 7.55
C ALA A 513 6.79 -37.64 8.25
N ALA A 514 8.09 -37.34 8.33
CA ALA A 514 9.04 -38.18 9.07
C ALA A 514 8.74 -38.22 10.58
N ALA A 515 8.36 -37.08 11.18
CA ALA A 515 7.98 -37.03 12.58
C ALA A 515 6.67 -37.78 12.89
N GLU A 516 5.71 -37.74 11.98
CA GLU A 516 4.47 -38.53 12.06
C GLU A 516 4.75 -40.03 11.94
N GLU A 517 5.63 -40.45 11.02
CA GLU A 517 6.06 -41.84 10.89
C GLU A 517 6.78 -42.33 12.16
N ASP A 518 7.71 -41.54 12.70
CA ASP A 518 8.37 -41.83 13.98
C ASP A 518 7.38 -41.89 15.16
N GLY A 519 6.37 -41.02 15.16
CA GLY A 519 5.27 -41.03 16.13
C GLY A 519 4.45 -42.31 16.04
N TYR A 520 4.09 -42.72 14.81
CA TYR A 520 3.37 -43.95 14.54
C TYR A 520 4.17 -45.19 14.95
N GLN A 521 5.46 -45.27 14.60
CA GLN A 521 6.33 -46.39 14.97
C GLN A 521 6.50 -46.50 16.50
N ARG A 522 6.65 -45.37 17.21
CA ARG A 522 6.66 -45.36 18.68
C ARG A 522 5.33 -45.83 19.27
N GLY A 523 4.21 -45.37 18.73
CA GLY A 523 2.88 -45.82 19.16
C GLY A 523 2.66 -47.32 18.92
N PHE A 524 3.10 -47.82 17.76
CA PHE A 524 3.00 -49.22 17.38
C PHE A 524 3.85 -50.13 18.28
N THR A 525 5.12 -49.75 18.52
CA THR A 525 6.02 -50.51 19.40
C THR A 525 5.55 -50.51 20.85
N ALA A 526 5.08 -49.36 21.36
CA ALA A 526 4.48 -49.26 22.68
C ALA A 526 3.23 -50.16 22.81
N GLY A 527 2.30 -50.07 21.84
CA GLY A 527 1.10 -50.90 21.83
C GLY A 527 1.40 -52.39 21.72
N LYS A 528 2.42 -52.78 20.92
CA LYS A 528 2.90 -54.16 20.86
C LYS A 528 3.42 -54.62 22.22
N SER A 529 4.28 -53.85 22.88
CA SER A 529 4.82 -54.20 24.20
C SER A 529 3.73 -54.31 25.26
N GLU A 530 2.72 -53.42 25.24
CA GLU A 530 1.58 -53.48 26.15
C GLU A 530 0.74 -54.74 25.91
N SER A 531 0.49 -55.09 24.65
CA SER A 531 -0.24 -56.32 24.29
C SER A 531 0.52 -57.58 24.71
N GLU A 532 1.85 -57.59 24.58
CA GLU A 532 2.70 -58.71 25.04
C GLU A 532 2.66 -58.84 26.58
N VAL A 533 2.69 -57.73 27.32
CA VAL A 533 2.54 -57.74 28.79
C VAL A 533 1.16 -58.27 29.20
N GLN A 534 0.09 -57.87 28.50
CA GLN A 534 -1.26 -58.39 28.77
C GLN A 534 -1.35 -59.89 28.48
N LEU A 535 -0.74 -60.35 27.39
CA LEU A 535 -0.70 -61.76 27.02
C LEU A 535 0.06 -62.58 28.06
N HIS A 536 1.20 -62.08 28.55
CA HIS A 536 1.95 -62.71 29.64
C HIS A 536 1.14 -62.77 30.93
N LYS A 537 0.45 -61.68 31.30
CA LYS A 537 -0.41 -61.64 32.48
C LYS A 537 -1.55 -62.66 32.39
N LEU A 538 -2.22 -62.77 31.24
CA LEU A 538 -3.27 -63.77 31.01
C LEU A 538 -2.71 -65.19 31.08
N GLN A 539 -1.50 -65.41 30.59
CA GLN A 539 -0.82 -66.72 30.68
C GLN A 539 -0.45 -67.08 32.12
N GLU A 540 0.03 -66.11 32.91
CA GLU A 540 0.25 -66.26 34.36
C GLU A 540 -1.05 -66.54 35.13
N GLU A 541 -2.15 -65.85 34.80
CA GLU A 541 -3.45 -66.08 35.41
C GLU A 541 -4.00 -67.46 35.06
N ALA A 542 -3.85 -67.90 33.81
CA ALA A 542 -4.25 -69.24 33.37
C ALA A 542 -3.45 -70.36 34.06
N THR A 543 -2.13 -70.20 34.18
CA THR A 543 -1.27 -71.15 34.90
C THR A 543 -1.60 -71.19 36.39
N ARG A 544 -1.79 -70.02 37.02
CA ARG A 544 -2.23 -69.93 38.42
C ARG A 544 -3.61 -70.58 38.63
N ALA A 545 -4.56 -70.38 37.72
CA ALA A 545 -5.87 -71.02 37.78
C ALA A 545 -5.77 -72.54 37.63
N TYR A 546 -4.89 -73.03 36.75
CA TYR A 546 -4.61 -74.45 36.60
C TYR A 546 -4.00 -75.04 37.88
N ASP A 547 -2.99 -74.40 38.46
CA ASP A 547 -2.33 -74.87 39.69
C ASP A 547 -3.29 -74.88 40.88
N THR A 548 -4.06 -73.81 41.06
CA THR A 548 -5.07 -73.74 42.14
C THR A 548 -6.20 -74.76 41.95
N GLY A 549 -6.63 -75.00 40.71
CA GLY A 549 -7.59 -76.06 40.39
C GLY A 549 -7.03 -77.47 40.66
N TYR A 550 -5.77 -77.70 40.30
CA TYR A 550 -5.06 -78.94 40.57
C TYR A 550 -4.90 -79.20 42.08
N GLU A 551 -4.47 -78.19 42.85
CA GLU A 551 -4.37 -78.27 44.31
C GLU A 551 -5.73 -78.55 44.95
N ALA A 552 -6.79 -77.86 44.51
CA ALA A 552 -8.14 -78.09 45.02
C ALA A 552 -8.62 -79.53 44.73
N SER A 553 -8.37 -80.04 43.52
CA SER A 553 -8.68 -81.42 43.15
C SER A 553 -7.88 -82.42 43.98
N ALA A 554 -6.58 -82.18 44.18
CA ALA A 554 -5.71 -83.02 45.01
C ALA A 554 -6.20 -83.09 46.47
N VAL A 555 -6.66 -81.97 47.05
CA VAL A 555 -7.26 -81.94 48.40
C VAL A 555 -8.56 -82.75 48.45
N VAL A 556 -9.42 -82.66 47.44
CA VAL A 556 -10.65 -83.45 47.37
C VAL A 556 -10.34 -84.94 47.29
N SER A 557 -9.43 -85.35 46.39
CA SER A 557 -8.99 -86.74 46.28
C SER A 557 -8.34 -87.25 47.56
N GLN A 558 -7.53 -86.43 48.24
CA GLN A 558 -6.93 -86.80 49.52
C GLN A 558 -8.01 -87.03 50.60
N ARG A 559 -9.03 -86.17 50.68
CA ARG A 559 -10.17 -86.36 51.59
C ARG A 559 -10.94 -87.65 51.28
N GLU A 560 -11.16 -87.94 50.01
CA GLU A 560 -11.83 -89.18 49.57
C GLU A 560 -11.01 -90.42 49.96
N ILE A 561 -9.68 -90.39 49.75
CA ILE A 561 -8.76 -91.44 50.18
C ILE A 561 -8.83 -91.62 51.71
N ASP A 562 -8.81 -90.53 52.48
CA ASP A 562 -8.87 -90.62 53.94
C ASP A 562 -10.24 -91.13 54.42
N LEU A 563 -11.33 -90.76 53.74
CA LEU A 563 -12.66 -91.29 54.02
C LEU A 563 -12.73 -92.80 53.74
N LEU A 564 -12.21 -93.26 52.60
CA LEU A 564 -12.09 -94.68 52.28
C LEU A 564 -11.21 -95.43 53.29
N ARG A 565 -10.10 -94.84 53.76
CA ARG A 565 -9.27 -95.41 54.82
C ARG A 565 -10.03 -95.57 56.14
N THR A 566 -10.84 -94.57 56.52
CA THR A 566 -11.68 -94.67 57.73
C THR A 566 -12.76 -95.73 57.59
N GLU A 567 -13.41 -95.84 56.42
CA GLU A 567 -14.42 -96.85 56.16
C GLU A 567 -13.82 -98.27 56.21
N ILE A 568 -12.65 -98.48 55.59
CA ILE A 568 -11.91 -99.74 55.69
C ILE A 568 -11.54 -100.05 57.16
N ALA A 569 -11.11 -99.05 57.93
CA ALA A 569 -10.79 -99.25 59.34
C ALA A 569 -12.02 -99.64 60.18
N VAL A 570 -13.18 -99.04 59.91
CA VAL A 570 -14.46 -99.41 60.54
C VAL A 570 -14.88 -100.83 60.15
N LEU A 571 -14.77 -101.19 58.87
CA LEU A 571 -15.06 -102.55 58.40
C LEU A 571 -14.12 -103.59 59.05
N ARG A 572 -12.83 -103.27 59.22
CA ARG A 572 -11.87 -104.10 59.96
C ARG A 572 -12.20 -104.20 61.46
N ALA A 573 -12.61 -103.10 62.08
CA ALA A 573 -13.03 -103.12 63.49
C ALA A 573 -14.34 -103.89 63.71
N GLY A 574 -15.27 -103.85 62.75
CA GLY A 574 -16.53 -104.61 62.77
C GLY A 574 -16.34 -106.11 62.50
N THR A 575 -15.35 -106.48 61.68
CA THR A 575 -14.98 -107.89 61.45
C THR A 575 -14.16 -108.48 62.60
N ALA A 576 -13.33 -107.67 63.28
CA ALA A 576 -12.60 -108.10 64.48
C ALA A 576 -13.51 -108.39 65.71
N ALA A 577 -14.78 -107.95 65.70
CA ALA A 577 -15.74 -108.25 66.75
C ALA A 577 -16.47 -109.60 66.57
N THR A 578 -16.26 -110.30 65.45
CA THR A 578 -17.06 -111.48 65.08
C THR A 578 -16.21 -112.67 64.64
N GLU A 579 -15.08 -112.96 65.30
CA GLU A 579 -14.43 -114.27 65.19
C GLU A 579 -13.42 -114.48 66.33
N MET A 580 -13.93 -114.97 67.46
CA MET A 580 -13.20 -115.96 68.25
C MET A 580 -13.66 -117.32 67.76
N THR A 581 -12.85 -117.99 66.93
CA THR A 581 -12.42 -119.39 67.08
C THR A 581 -11.83 -119.93 65.78
N ASP A 582 -10.64 -120.51 65.93
CA ASP A 582 -10.06 -121.63 65.17
C ASP A 582 -9.33 -121.44 63.84
N SER A 583 -8.01 -121.67 63.98
CA SER A 583 -7.16 -122.62 63.23
C SER A 583 -6.54 -122.24 61.87
N GLU A 584 -5.21 -122.15 61.95
CA GLU A 584 -4.20 -122.81 61.09
C GLU A 584 -4.42 -122.81 59.57
N ALA A 585 -3.58 -122.04 58.86
CA ALA A 585 -2.64 -122.56 57.84
C ALA A 585 -1.85 -121.41 57.19
N GLU A 586 -0.53 -121.51 57.21
CA GLU A 586 0.40 -120.81 56.30
C GLU A 586 0.15 -121.26 54.84
N PRO A 587 0.52 -120.47 53.81
CA PRO A 587 1.91 -120.51 53.34
C PRO A 587 2.50 -119.18 52.86
N ASP A 588 3.83 -119.11 52.93
CA ASP A 588 4.73 -118.20 52.23
C ASP A 588 4.32 -117.94 50.77
N ILE A 589 4.14 -116.67 50.39
CA ILE A 589 4.38 -116.22 49.01
C ILE A 589 5.16 -114.91 49.03
N ILE A 590 6.42 -115.06 48.64
CA ILE A 590 7.38 -114.05 48.22
C ILE A 590 6.82 -113.29 47.00
N TRP A 591 6.59 -111.98 47.14
CA TRP A 591 6.60 -111.00 46.05
C TRP A 591 7.57 -109.90 46.50
N GLY A 592 8.76 -109.69 45.93
CA GLY A 592 9.15 -109.86 44.54
C GLY A 592 9.09 -108.50 43.84
N ASP A 593 10.12 -107.68 44.10
CA ASP A 593 10.65 -106.52 43.37
C ASP A 593 9.76 -105.40 42.80
N PRO A 594 10.27 -104.14 42.83
CA PRO A 594 9.61 -102.98 42.22
C PRO A 594 9.59 -103.10 40.69
N VAL A 595 8.40 -103.00 40.11
CA VAL A 595 8.23 -102.91 38.65
C VAL A 595 8.85 -101.59 38.15
N PRO A 596 9.70 -101.64 37.11
CA PRO A 596 10.44 -100.48 36.64
C PRO A 596 9.60 -99.58 35.74
N VAL A 597 9.97 -98.30 35.79
CA VAL A 597 9.79 -97.24 34.82
C VAL A 597 9.71 -97.77 33.37
N LEU A 598 8.51 -97.73 32.79
CA LEU A 598 8.28 -97.58 31.35
C LEU A 598 7.72 -96.15 31.20
N GLY A 599 8.30 -95.23 30.44
CA GLY A 599 9.01 -95.43 29.19
C GLY A 599 8.04 -95.42 28.00
N GLU A 600 7.16 -94.42 27.94
CA GLU A 600 6.47 -93.94 26.73
C GLU A 600 6.75 -92.43 26.72
N GLU A 601 7.67 -91.85 25.95
CA GLU A 601 7.80 -91.92 24.48
C GLU A 601 6.44 -91.85 23.76
N PHE A 602 5.62 -90.88 24.18
CA PHE A 602 4.70 -90.25 23.23
C PHE A 602 5.44 -89.12 22.52
N SER A 603 6.00 -89.51 21.37
CA SER A 603 5.98 -88.81 20.10
C SER A 603 5.81 -87.29 20.17
N ASP A 604 6.88 -86.61 19.76
CA ASP A 604 6.81 -85.37 18.99
C ASP A 604 5.62 -85.43 18.02
N THR A 605 4.52 -84.76 18.37
CA THR A 605 3.67 -84.20 17.32
C THR A 605 4.31 -82.87 16.96
N ASP A 606 5.12 -82.92 15.91
CA ASP A 606 5.42 -81.77 15.06
C ASP A 606 4.10 -81.09 14.69
N ALA A 607 3.67 -80.16 15.54
CA ALA A 607 2.72 -79.15 15.16
C ALA A 607 3.46 -78.29 14.14
N VAL A 608 3.23 -78.63 12.87
CA VAL A 608 3.49 -77.86 11.68
C VAL A 608 3.24 -76.38 12.00
N SER A 609 4.31 -75.66 12.33
CA SER A 609 4.36 -74.22 12.16
C SER A 609 4.28 -74.00 10.65
N ALA A 610 3.06 -73.96 10.15
CA ALA A 610 2.77 -73.42 8.84
C ALA A 610 3.23 -71.96 8.89
N SER A 611 4.46 -71.78 8.42
CA SER A 611 5.03 -70.50 8.03
C SER A 611 4.08 -69.86 7.03
N ILE A 612 3.17 -69.00 7.51
CA ILE A 612 2.50 -68.00 6.68
C ILE A 612 3.53 -66.90 6.46
N ASP A 613 4.59 -67.24 5.73
CA ASP A 613 5.58 -66.33 5.19
C ASP A 613 5.94 -66.92 3.83
N ASN A 614 5.16 -66.52 2.82
CA ASN A 614 5.49 -66.44 1.40
C ASN A 614 4.19 -66.30 0.59
N LEU A 615 3.56 -65.14 0.67
CA LEU A 615 2.78 -64.65 -0.47
C LEU A 615 3.78 -64.05 -1.46
N PRO A 616 3.78 -64.46 -2.74
CA PRO A 616 4.54 -63.80 -3.76
C PRO A 616 3.98 -62.38 -3.90
N ARG A 617 4.83 -61.40 -3.61
CA ARG A 617 4.59 -59.99 -3.92
C ARG A 617 4.62 -59.85 -5.44
N ASP A 618 3.49 -60.11 -6.07
CA ASP A 618 3.28 -59.93 -7.50
C ASP A 618 3.20 -58.43 -7.76
N THR A 619 4.37 -57.81 -7.94
CA THR A 619 4.51 -56.45 -8.46
C THR A 619 4.15 -56.46 -9.94
N THR A 620 2.87 -56.59 -10.25
CA THR A 620 2.33 -56.06 -11.49
C THR A 620 1.99 -54.60 -11.24
N ALA A 621 2.93 -53.75 -11.63
CA ALA A 621 2.70 -52.32 -11.80
C ALA A 621 1.53 -52.15 -12.79
N ALA A 622 0.32 -51.99 -12.25
CA ALA A 622 -0.80 -51.43 -12.97
C ALA A 622 -0.45 -49.97 -13.26
N ASN A 623 0.16 -49.78 -14.42
CA ASN A 623 0.35 -48.51 -15.07
C ASN A 623 -1.04 -47.92 -15.37
N TRP A 624 -1.54 -47.06 -14.47
CA TRP A 624 -2.68 -46.18 -14.74
C TRP A 624 -2.20 -45.02 -15.62
N ASP A 625 -1.77 -45.34 -16.83
CA ASP A 625 -1.59 -44.38 -17.91
C ASP A 625 -2.98 -44.13 -18.52
N LEU A 626 -3.76 -43.29 -17.86
CA LEU A 626 -5.01 -42.77 -18.39
C LEU A 626 -4.68 -41.75 -19.47
N LYS A 627 -4.39 -42.27 -20.66
CA LYS A 627 -4.35 -41.52 -21.91
C LYS A 627 -5.77 -41.07 -22.22
N SER A 628 -6.13 -39.89 -21.69
CA SER A 628 -7.32 -39.13 -22.11
C SER A 628 -7.13 -38.73 -23.57
N SER A 629 -7.70 -39.54 -24.46
CA SER A 629 -7.98 -39.19 -25.84
C SER A 629 -9.05 -38.10 -25.87
N ALA A 630 -8.75 -37.04 -26.61
CA ALA A 630 -9.70 -36.04 -27.04
C ALA A 630 -11.02 -36.66 -27.56
N SER A 631 -12.13 -36.16 -27.05
CA SER A 631 -13.38 -36.06 -27.78
C SER A 631 -14.00 -34.70 -27.50
N GLU A 632 -14.06 -33.91 -28.57
CA GLU A 632 -14.84 -32.70 -28.71
C GLU A 632 -16.33 -32.91 -28.36
N ASP A 633 -16.98 -31.79 -28.02
CA ASP A 633 -18.42 -31.55 -28.08
C ASP A 633 -19.35 -32.20 -27.03
N ALA A 634 -19.61 -31.46 -25.94
CA ALA A 634 -20.94 -31.29 -25.36
C ALA A 634 -21.02 -30.04 -24.44
N PRO A 635 -22.15 -29.31 -24.42
CA PRO A 635 -22.25 -28.00 -23.77
C PRO A 635 -22.38 -28.14 -22.25
N ARG A 636 -21.65 -27.30 -21.52
CA ARG A 636 -21.77 -27.14 -20.07
C ARG A 636 -23.10 -26.43 -19.77
N ASP A 637 -24.06 -27.22 -19.30
CA ASP A 637 -25.27 -26.71 -18.67
C ASP A 637 -24.95 -26.13 -17.29
N ASP A 638 -25.43 -24.91 -17.17
CA ASP A 638 -25.66 -24.04 -16.03
C ASP A 638 -26.38 -24.78 -14.89
N TRP A 639 -25.69 -24.95 -13.76
CA TRP A 639 -26.31 -25.23 -12.47
C TRP A 639 -25.68 -24.31 -11.42
N GLY A 640 -26.44 -23.28 -11.09
CA GLY A 640 -26.10 -22.23 -10.15
C GLY A 640 -25.81 -22.74 -8.73
N GLU A 641 -24.91 -22.00 -8.09
CA GLU A 641 -24.50 -22.17 -6.71
C GLU A 641 -25.62 -21.73 -5.75
N TRP A 642 -25.93 -22.64 -4.83
CA TRP A 642 -26.55 -22.42 -3.53
C TRP A 642 -25.45 -22.44 -2.47
#